data_AF-A0A1W9S1U3-F1
#
_entry.id   AF-A0A1W9S1U3-F1
#
_cell.length_a   1.000
_cell.length_b   1.000
_cell.length_c   1.000
_cell.angle_alpha   90.00
_cell.angle_beta   90.00
_cell.angle_gamma   90.00
#
_symmetry.space_group_name_H-M   'P 1'
#
loop_
_entity.id
_entity.type
_entity.pdbx_description
1 polymer ?
#
loop_
_entity_poly.entity_id
_entity_poly.type
_entity_poly.pdbx_seq_one_letter_code
_entity_poly.pdbx_strand_id
1 'polypeptide(L)'
;MQNWWKTIISTAMVSRGVCNIKIFSCVYYNLFYNAKQNFKLAEENQRRSQINSRQQRSSMLAGSILFQEPSASMTERNLYKTAIDKANRVVVFHPESKYVDDALWIIGKSRYNMTEYITADKRFRELVIKYPDSKYVDDAYYYIGMSQFWLRSYDLALEAFSKVMKMRKSPYKDDAAYMIALMDFLQENYNSAITSFTDFLKSYPKSDSAALVQYCIGASYDSLGEYNMALMAYKNVTRYKPSHDLYFIARYAAGSAAFEADSVEMGLVIFRDLAKQERYFEQSSMIKLKIAEGLDLSGKYEEAINEYLRVIEQFPKTMESAEAYYRLGLIYRDDLYDLEKAKECFNNVAQEKRDSPFRNLALAHSAQISKLEMYKSKLGKTPETTDSGNVDSTGKLDSLAISDTTGHQPLDSVPPPDTSSIEGIPVHSVFSNLPESLVAGGLTFSDNLAGIIEPTLDSSSQVSVDTVVISDSSLSDADSGFAGDTVFAEEVIVDTSAQTATKDTSSLVENIETMFLLAELYYQDLNQPDSALSEYLLLADTYPESPYASKALLASACIYEQRKDSLKARGLYERIVNLYPSSPEAKYVADKYNDLVIPTKEDVAGLYTQAEDLYFVNNDVDSALALFEFIENRFPKSEFAAKSAFSRAWIIGNMLETDGDSSAYYAFSEVVEKYPETPYAEEAKIKMGLAKRERQEKRQQPEQLTEEEILTPEEDSLNRARADSLRRLAFTLPPAPAVKDTGEFLYPEHLLRLKFKGRVTFKIKIDLFGNVVDYQMLGPSGNADIDSVATEALLNTTFDVSNIQDLSKLDEYFRYEIRFEPPELDEFYNPYRDLEEKGP
;
A
#
# COMPACT_ATOMS: atom_id res chain seq x y z
N MET A 1 60.73 64.98 73.05
CA MET A 1 59.38 65.47 73.40
C MET A 1 58.42 65.09 72.28
N GLN A 2 57.50 64.14 72.36
CA GLN A 2 57.05 63.30 73.50
C GLN A 2 56.70 64.10 74.75
N ASN A 3 55.51 64.71 74.75
CA ASN A 3 54.54 64.73 75.87
C ASN A 3 53.32 65.66 75.60
N TRP A 4 53.42 66.61 74.67
CA TRP A 4 52.33 67.57 74.38
C TRP A 4 51.09 66.97 73.68
N TRP A 5 51.16 65.76 73.13
CA TRP A 5 50.04 65.11 72.43
C TRP A 5 49.09 64.28 73.31
N LYS A 6 49.42 64.01 74.59
CA LYS A 6 48.59 63.14 75.44
C LYS A 6 47.47 63.86 76.21
N THR A 7 47.59 65.16 76.45
CA THR A 7 46.71 65.87 77.40
C THR A 7 45.36 66.33 76.81
N ILE A 8 45.29 66.55 75.48
CA ILE A 8 44.06 67.03 74.81
C ILE A 8 43.08 65.89 74.51
N ILE A 9 43.54 64.63 74.54
CA ILE A 9 42.73 63.46 74.16
C ILE A 9 41.74 63.04 75.27
N SER A 10 42.03 63.31 76.55
CA SER A 10 41.26 62.76 77.68
C SER A 10 39.91 63.45 77.95
N THR A 11 39.74 64.73 77.61
CA THR A 11 38.53 65.51 77.95
C THR A 11 37.44 65.48 76.88
N ALA A 12 37.75 65.06 75.64
CA ALA A 12 36.79 64.99 74.54
C ALA A 12 36.00 63.66 74.46
N MET A 13 36.25 62.72 75.38
CA MET A 13 35.86 61.31 75.22
C MET A 13 34.54 60.89 75.89
N VAL A 14 33.87 61.79 76.64
CA VAL A 14 32.67 61.46 77.43
C VAL A 14 31.35 61.93 76.79
N SER A 15 31.35 63.00 75.99
CA SER A 15 30.12 63.56 75.39
C SER A 15 29.74 63.00 74.00
N ARG A 16 30.65 62.28 73.32
CA ARG A 16 30.41 61.75 71.97
C ARG A 16 29.66 60.41 71.89
N GLY A 17 29.46 59.72 73.01
CA GLY A 17 28.89 58.36 73.05
C GLY A 17 27.42 58.23 72.62
N VAL A 18 26.65 59.32 72.59
CA VAL A 18 25.18 59.26 72.41
C VAL A 18 24.70 59.75 71.04
N CYS A 19 25.53 60.48 70.27
CA CYS A 19 25.05 61.19 69.08
C CYS A 19 25.19 60.42 67.75
N ASN A 20 26.12 59.46 67.64
CA ASN A 20 26.42 58.79 66.36
C ASN A 20 25.36 57.77 65.90
N ILE A 21 24.49 57.27 66.78
CA ILE A 21 23.58 56.15 66.47
C ILE A 21 22.41 56.58 65.56
N LYS A 22 21.99 57.85 65.58
CA LYS A 22 20.80 58.33 64.85
C LYS A 22 21.03 58.79 63.41
N ILE A 23 22.28 59.04 62.99
CA ILE A 23 22.55 59.58 61.64
C ILE A 23 22.56 58.44 60.60
N PHE A 24 23.13 57.29 60.94
CA PHE A 24 23.19 56.12 60.04
C PHE A 24 21.80 55.52 59.74
N SER A 25 20.82 55.63 60.65
CA SER A 25 19.47 55.06 60.43
C SER A 25 18.70 55.67 59.27
N CYS A 26 18.97 56.93 58.93
CA CYS A 26 18.27 57.61 57.84
C CYS A 26 18.80 57.20 56.45
N VAL A 27 20.10 56.92 56.32
CA VAL A 27 20.74 56.67 55.03
C VAL A 27 20.29 55.34 54.42
N TYR A 28 20.37 54.24 55.18
CA TYR A 28 19.96 52.93 54.68
C TYR A 28 18.44 52.84 54.46
N TYR A 29 17.64 53.54 55.26
CA TYR A 29 16.18 53.60 55.06
C TYR A 29 15.82 54.31 53.76
N ASN A 30 16.42 55.48 53.48
CA ASN A 30 16.20 56.21 52.24
C ASN A 30 16.64 55.39 51.02
N LEU A 31 17.75 54.68 51.12
CA LEU A 31 18.26 53.78 50.08
C LEU A 31 17.28 52.63 49.78
N PHE A 32 16.84 51.92 50.82
CA PHE A 32 15.88 50.83 50.72
C PHE A 32 14.51 51.30 50.19
N TYR A 33 13.98 52.41 50.73
CA TYR A 33 12.73 53.02 50.29
C TYR A 33 12.77 53.34 48.78
N ASN A 34 13.87 53.94 48.31
CA ASN A 34 14.04 54.22 46.89
C ASN A 34 14.13 52.95 46.03
N ALA A 35 14.73 51.85 46.53
CA ALA A 35 14.69 50.56 45.84
C ALA A 35 13.24 50.06 45.69
N LYS A 36 12.49 50.04 46.80
CA LYS A 36 11.10 49.56 46.88
C LYS A 36 10.14 50.37 46.00
N GLN A 37 10.34 51.68 45.87
CA GLN A 37 9.52 52.50 44.96
C GLN A 37 9.84 52.27 43.48
N ASN A 38 11.12 52.09 43.10
CA ASN A 38 11.49 51.78 41.71
C ASN A 38 10.96 50.39 41.30
N PHE A 39 11.05 49.41 42.21
CA PHE A 39 10.48 48.07 42.01
C PHE A 39 8.95 48.11 41.83
N LYS A 40 8.23 48.81 42.71
CA LYS A 40 6.76 48.95 42.61
C LYS A 40 6.32 49.59 41.29
N LEU A 41 7.02 50.61 40.82
CA LEU A 41 6.69 51.28 39.55
C LEU A 41 6.91 50.37 38.34
N ALA A 42 7.92 49.49 38.39
CA ALA A 42 8.14 48.47 37.36
C ALA A 42 7.01 47.43 37.34
N GLU A 43 6.65 46.86 38.49
CA GLU A 43 5.54 45.92 38.66
C GLU A 43 4.18 46.52 38.25
N GLU A 44 3.96 47.81 38.49
CA GLU A 44 2.75 48.51 38.07
C GLU A 44 2.71 48.74 36.56
N ASN A 45 3.82 49.19 35.95
CA ASN A 45 3.94 49.33 34.50
C ASN A 45 3.74 47.99 33.79
N GLN A 46 4.36 46.91 34.30
CA GLN A 46 4.24 45.56 33.75
C GLN A 46 2.80 45.04 33.84
N ARG A 47 2.10 45.26 34.96
CA ARG A 47 0.67 44.93 35.10
C ARG A 47 -0.22 45.72 34.13
N ARG A 48 0.02 47.02 33.94
CA ARG A 48 -0.69 47.85 32.95
C ARG A 48 -0.44 47.34 31.53
N SER A 49 0.81 47.00 31.19
CA SER A 49 1.21 46.43 29.91
C SER A 49 0.53 45.07 29.64
N GLN A 50 0.44 44.19 30.65
CA GLN A 50 -0.27 42.92 30.56
C GLN A 50 -1.78 43.08 30.36
N ILE A 51 -2.43 44.08 30.98
CA ILE A 51 -3.85 44.38 30.76
C ILE A 51 -4.07 44.86 29.31
N ASN A 52 -3.26 45.80 28.83
CA ASN A 52 -3.38 46.35 27.49
C ASN A 52 -3.08 45.28 26.41
N SER A 53 -2.07 44.43 26.60
CA SER A 53 -1.76 43.35 25.66
C SER A 53 -2.77 42.22 25.68
N ARG A 54 -3.44 41.92 26.81
CA ARG A 54 -4.63 41.04 26.82
C ARG A 54 -5.82 41.61 26.04
N GLN A 55 -5.87 42.93 25.82
CA GLN A 55 -6.86 43.58 24.94
C GLN A 55 -6.41 43.67 23.47
N GLN A 56 -5.21 43.18 23.11
CA GLN A 56 -4.59 43.33 21.79
C GLN A 56 -3.98 42.04 21.22
N ARG A 57 -4.12 40.89 21.88
CA ARG A 57 -3.53 39.61 21.44
C ARG A 57 -4.44 38.85 20.50
N SER A 58 -4.13 38.90 19.20
CA SER A 58 -4.67 37.97 18.19
C SER A 58 -4.03 36.57 18.22
N SER A 59 -2.96 36.38 19.03
CA SER A 59 -2.22 35.12 19.10
C SER A 59 -2.84 34.15 20.10
N MET A 60 -3.59 33.17 19.60
CA MET A 60 -4.24 32.11 20.38
C MET A 60 -3.40 30.82 20.46
N LEU A 61 -2.07 30.92 20.49
CA LEU A 61 -1.19 29.75 20.69
C LEU A 61 -1.42 29.18 22.09
N ALA A 62 -1.95 27.96 22.19
CA ALA A 62 -2.37 27.35 23.47
C ALA A 62 -1.26 27.37 24.55
N GLY A 63 -0.01 27.09 24.17
CA GLY A 63 1.15 27.15 25.08
C GLY A 63 1.33 28.51 25.77
N SER A 64 1.01 29.62 25.08
CA SER A 64 1.10 30.98 25.66
C SER A 64 0.07 31.30 26.74
N ILE A 65 -0.96 30.44 26.85
CA ILE A 65 -2.03 30.50 27.85
C ILE A 65 -1.80 29.47 28.96
N LEU A 66 -1.14 28.34 28.67
CA LEU A 66 -0.63 27.41 29.68
C LEU A 66 0.42 28.06 30.59
N PHE A 67 1.39 28.78 30.01
CA PHE A 67 2.43 29.51 30.74
C PHE A 67 2.96 30.69 29.92
N GLN A 68 3.24 31.82 30.58
CA GLN A 68 3.79 33.01 29.93
C GLN A 68 5.12 33.43 30.59
N GLU A 69 6.16 33.63 29.78
CA GLU A 69 7.45 34.12 30.27
C GLU A 69 7.37 35.59 30.77
N PRO A 70 8.08 35.95 31.86
CA PRO A 70 8.22 37.33 32.34
C PRO A 70 8.86 38.31 31.32
N SER A 71 8.05 38.84 30.40
CA SER A 71 8.47 39.92 29.50
C SER A 71 8.46 41.28 30.22
N ALA A 72 9.63 41.90 30.40
CA ALA A 72 9.76 43.29 30.87
C ALA A 72 10.25 44.24 29.77
N SER A 73 9.57 45.39 29.61
CA SER A 73 9.94 46.45 28.65
C SER A 73 11.27 47.12 28.99
N MET A 74 11.85 47.89 28.08
CA MET A 74 13.08 48.65 28.36
C MET A 74 12.93 49.60 29.57
N THR A 75 11.75 50.22 29.72
CA THR A 75 11.41 51.09 30.86
C THR A 75 11.36 50.30 32.17
N GLU A 76 10.67 49.15 32.18
CA GLU A 76 10.63 48.25 33.35
C GLU A 76 12.03 47.71 33.69
N ARG A 77 12.80 47.23 32.70
CA ARG A 77 14.18 46.74 32.90
C ARG A 77 15.09 47.82 33.50
N ASN A 78 14.92 49.10 33.16
CA ASN A 78 15.68 50.20 33.75
C ASN A 78 15.24 50.55 35.18
N LEU A 79 13.94 50.45 35.49
CA LEU A 79 13.43 50.56 36.86
C LEU A 79 13.88 49.40 37.75
N TYR A 80 13.85 48.15 37.24
CA TYR A 80 14.37 46.97 37.91
C TYR A 80 15.89 47.09 38.17
N LYS A 81 16.71 47.48 37.18
CA LYS A 81 18.15 47.80 37.40
C LYS A 81 18.36 48.83 38.52
N THR A 82 17.53 49.88 38.54
CA THR A 82 17.60 50.95 39.55
C THR A 82 17.17 50.46 40.94
N ALA A 83 16.22 49.53 41.03
CA ALA A 83 15.86 48.86 42.27
C ALA A 83 16.99 47.93 42.75
N ILE A 84 17.58 47.14 41.84
CA ILE A 84 18.68 46.20 42.11
C ILE A 84 19.92 46.90 42.66
N ASP A 85 20.40 47.99 42.06
CA ASP A 85 21.54 48.76 42.58
C ASP A 85 21.29 49.24 44.02
N LYS A 86 20.15 49.89 44.23
CA LYS A 86 19.80 50.45 45.55
C LYS A 86 19.62 49.37 46.60
N ALA A 87 18.99 48.25 46.27
CA ALA A 87 18.83 47.11 47.17
C ALA A 87 20.17 46.41 47.46
N ASN A 88 21.03 46.18 46.46
CA ASN A 88 22.37 45.59 46.65
C ASN A 88 23.20 46.40 47.65
N ARG A 89 23.14 47.74 47.59
CA ARG A 89 23.84 48.60 48.55
C ARG A 89 23.33 48.44 49.99
N VAL A 90 22.06 48.05 50.22
CA VAL A 90 21.56 47.68 51.55
C VAL A 90 22.22 46.38 52.01
N VAL A 91 22.22 45.35 51.16
CA VAL A 91 22.82 44.03 51.46
C VAL A 91 24.32 44.14 51.76
N VAL A 92 25.06 44.96 50.98
CA VAL A 92 26.53 45.08 51.06
C VAL A 92 26.98 46.00 52.21
N PHE A 93 26.40 47.18 52.37
CA PHE A 93 26.88 48.17 53.35
C PHE A 93 26.13 48.13 54.68
N HIS A 94 24.99 47.44 54.76
CA HIS A 94 24.14 47.37 55.94
C HIS A 94 23.61 45.93 56.20
N PRO A 95 24.47 44.90 56.28
CA PRO A 95 24.05 43.49 56.41
C PRO A 95 23.24 43.17 57.67
N GLU A 96 23.43 43.95 58.75
CA GLU A 96 22.66 43.86 60.01
C GLU A 96 21.31 44.60 59.96
N SER A 97 20.88 45.07 58.78
CA SER A 97 19.64 45.85 58.65
C SER A 97 18.42 44.95 58.52
N LYS A 98 17.33 45.30 59.23
CA LYS A 98 16.00 44.66 59.16
C LYS A 98 15.26 44.79 57.81
N TYR A 99 15.99 45.11 56.74
CA TYR A 99 15.51 45.22 55.37
C TYR A 99 16.38 44.41 54.39
N VAL A 100 17.34 43.60 54.87
CA VAL A 100 18.20 42.80 53.98
C VAL A 100 17.42 41.65 53.33
N ASP A 101 16.43 41.08 54.01
CA ASP A 101 15.49 40.11 53.42
C ASP A 101 14.56 40.76 52.38
N ASP A 102 13.94 41.91 52.71
CA ASP A 102 13.21 42.73 51.74
C ASP A 102 14.09 43.10 50.53
N ALA A 103 15.37 43.43 50.74
CA ALA A 103 16.29 43.80 49.67
C ALA A 103 16.66 42.59 48.79
N LEU A 104 16.97 41.43 49.38
CA LEU A 104 17.25 40.20 48.65
C LEU A 104 16.03 39.75 47.81
N TRP A 105 14.82 39.84 48.37
CA TRP A 105 13.58 39.57 47.63
C TRP A 105 13.39 40.54 46.46
N ILE A 106 13.56 41.86 46.67
CA ILE A 106 13.51 42.85 45.58
C ILE A 106 14.53 42.53 44.49
N ILE A 107 15.78 42.17 44.84
CA ILE A 107 16.82 41.83 43.86
C ILE A 107 16.42 40.58 43.08
N GLY A 108 16.05 39.49 43.77
CA GLY A 108 15.66 38.22 43.14
C GLY A 108 14.48 38.38 42.20
N LYS A 109 13.40 39.03 42.65
CA LYS A 109 12.18 39.25 41.86
C LYS A 109 12.41 40.21 40.69
N SER A 110 13.22 41.25 40.87
CA SER A 110 13.65 42.13 39.77
C SER A 110 14.43 41.36 38.71
N ARG A 111 15.37 40.49 39.11
CA ARG A 111 16.15 39.65 38.17
C ARG A 111 15.27 38.62 37.45
N TYR A 112 14.33 37.99 38.15
CA TYR A 112 13.35 37.08 37.56
C TYR A 112 12.50 37.78 36.48
N ASN A 113 11.94 38.96 36.79
CA ASN A 113 11.17 39.75 35.81
C ASN A 113 12.04 40.30 34.65
N MET A 114 13.37 40.32 34.81
CA MET A 114 14.34 40.67 33.76
C MET A 114 14.84 39.46 32.96
N THR A 115 14.25 38.27 33.14
CA THR A 115 14.65 36.98 32.54
C THR A 115 16.06 36.50 32.92
N GLU A 116 16.62 36.99 34.05
CA GLU A 116 17.96 36.65 34.55
C GLU A 116 17.93 35.51 35.59
N TYR A 117 17.25 34.40 35.26
CA TYR A 117 16.85 33.33 36.19
C TYR A 117 17.98 32.78 37.09
N ILE A 118 19.17 32.55 36.55
CA ILE A 118 20.34 32.07 37.32
C ILE A 118 20.71 33.04 38.46
N THR A 119 20.59 34.34 38.22
CA THR A 119 20.89 35.37 39.24
C THR A 119 19.73 35.60 40.20
N ALA A 120 18.50 35.31 39.77
CA ALA A 120 17.31 35.34 40.61
C ALA A 120 17.34 34.19 41.63
N ASP A 121 17.46 32.94 41.15
CA ASP A 121 17.63 31.72 41.96
C ASP A 121 18.70 31.93 43.04
N LYS A 122 19.90 32.38 42.65
CA LYS A 122 21.01 32.62 43.59
C LYS A 122 20.65 33.56 44.75
N ARG A 123 19.81 34.57 44.52
CA ARG A 123 19.40 35.55 45.55
C ARG A 123 18.22 35.06 46.39
N PHE A 124 17.32 34.29 45.81
CA PHE A 124 16.27 33.60 46.58
C PHE A 124 16.86 32.47 47.45
N ARG A 125 17.85 31.71 46.96
CA ARG A 125 18.60 30.74 47.77
C ARG A 125 19.37 31.42 48.89
N GLU A 126 20.01 32.56 48.63
CA GLU A 126 20.64 33.37 49.68
C GLU A 126 19.64 33.83 50.76
N LEU A 127 18.42 34.21 50.35
CA LEU A 127 17.34 34.58 51.29
C LEU A 127 16.94 33.41 52.18
N VAL A 128 16.55 32.26 51.62
CA VAL A 128 16.04 31.12 52.43
C VAL A 128 17.13 30.46 53.29
N ILE A 129 18.41 30.55 52.89
CA ILE A 129 19.54 30.02 53.68
C ILE A 129 19.91 30.95 54.84
N LYS A 130 19.93 32.28 54.63
CA LYS A 130 20.36 33.25 55.66
C LYS A 130 19.23 33.76 56.55
N TYR A 131 18.00 33.79 56.02
CA TYR A 131 16.82 34.37 56.68
C TYR A 131 15.63 33.40 56.62
N PRO A 132 15.74 32.18 57.21
CA PRO A 132 14.71 31.14 57.14
C PRO A 132 13.38 31.51 57.85
N ASP A 133 13.39 32.53 58.71
CA ASP A 133 12.20 33.11 59.35
C ASP A 133 11.61 34.31 58.59
N SER A 134 12.13 34.66 57.41
CA SER A 134 11.62 35.80 56.63
C SER A 134 10.21 35.51 56.09
N LYS A 135 9.38 36.56 56.09
CA LYS A 135 8.07 36.63 55.43
C LYS A 135 8.09 36.40 53.91
N TYR A 136 9.28 36.25 53.30
CA TYR A 136 9.50 36.02 51.88
C TYR A 136 10.03 34.61 51.56
N VAL A 137 10.05 33.69 52.52
CA VAL A 137 10.65 32.36 52.31
C VAL A 137 9.85 31.49 51.34
N ASP A 138 8.52 31.57 51.37
CA ASP A 138 7.65 30.84 50.44
C ASP A 138 7.59 31.51 49.06
N ASP A 139 7.52 32.84 49.02
CA ASP A 139 7.86 33.70 47.87
C ASP A 139 9.16 33.23 47.19
N ALA A 140 10.24 33.08 47.96
CA ALA A 140 11.55 32.70 47.47
C ALA A 140 11.61 31.26 46.95
N TYR A 141 10.99 30.29 47.63
CA TYR A 141 10.90 28.92 47.09
C TYR A 141 10.04 28.84 45.84
N TYR A 142 8.96 29.61 45.74
CA TYR A 142 8.15 29.69 44.51
C TYR A 142 8.97 30.25 43.34
N TYR A 143 9.68 31.37 43.53
CA TYR A 143 10.51 31.94 42.46
C TYR A 143 11.82 31.17 42.19
N ILE A 144 12.33 30.35 43.13
CA ILE A 144 13.32 29.31 42.81
C ILE A 144 12.70 28.31 41.85
N GLY A 145 11.53 27.76 42.19
CA GLY A 145 10.80 26.81 41.33
C GLY A 145 10.58 27.34 39.92
N MET A 146 10.01 28.54 39.80
CA MET A 146 9.82 29.20 38.51
C MET A 146 11.14 29.49 37.77
N SER A 147 12.21 29.91 38.47
CA SER A 147 13.51 30.15 37.83
C SER A 147 14.11 28.85 37.27
N GLN A 148 13.97 27.73 37.99
CA GLN A 148 14.46 26.43 37.54
C GLN A 148 13.59 25.86 36.40
N PHE A 149 12.27 26.10 36.42
CA PHE A 149 11.36 25.77 35.33
C PHE A 149 11.75 26.44 34.01
N TRP A 150 12.01 27.76 33.99
CA TRP A 150 12.48 28.45 32.77
C TRP A 150 13.88 28.00 32.33
N LEU A 151 14.70 27.50 33.25
CA LEU A 151 15.99 26.84 32.97
C LEU A 151 15.85 25.35 32.60
N ARG A 152 14.62 24.86 32.34
CA ARG A 152 14.27 23.44 32.04
C ARG A 152 14.80 22.42 33.05
N SER A 153 15.14 22.88 34.25
CA SER A 153 15.74 22.08 35.33
C SER A 153 14.64 21.54 36.24
N TYR A 154 13.76 20.69 35.67
CA TYR A 154 12.48 20.32 36.27
C TYR A 154 12.63 19.63 37.64
N ASP A 155 13.68 18.83 37.89
CA ASP A 155 13.94 18.24 39.21
C ASP A 155 14.16 19.29 40.30
N LEU A 156 14.93 20.35 39.98
CA LEU A 156 15.22 21.46 40.90
C LEU A 156 14.01 22.37 41.07
N ALA A 157 13.15 22.46 40.05
CA ALA A 157 11.87 23.15 40.14
C ALA A 157 10.90 22.39 41.06
N LEU A 158 10.78 21.07 40.86
CA LEU A 158 9.96 20.15 41.65
C LEU A 158 10.41 20.12 43.12
N GLU A 159 11.71 20.11 43.41
CA GLU A 159 12.21 20.19 44.79
C GLU A 159 11.74 21.47 45.49
N ALA A 160 11.80 22.61 44.79
CA ALA A 160 11.44 23.93 45.31
C ALA A 160 9.92 24.12 45.48
N PHE A 161 9.12 23.76 44.47
CA PHE A 161 7.65 23.73 44.58
C PHE A 161 7.19 22.76 45.69
N SER A 162 7.90 21.63 45.88
CA SER A 162 7.66 20.71 46.99
C SER A 162 7.93 21.31 48.38
N LYS A 163 8.76 22.36 48.50
CA LYS A 163 8.89 23.12 49.77
C LYS A 163 7.65 24.00 49.99
N VAL A 164 7.20 24.72 48.95
CA VAL A 164 5.97 25.56 48.99
C VAL A 164 4.76 24.72 49.39
N MET A 165 4.59 23.53 48.80
CA MET A 165 3.52 22.59 49.14
C MET A 165 3.53 22.14 50.61
N LYS A 166 4.70 22.07 51.25
CA LYS A 166 4.85 21.70 52.67
C LYS A 166 4.57 22.88 53.63
N MET A 167 4.55 24.12 53.15
CA MET A 167 4.30 25.31 53.97
C MET A 167 2.79 25.47 54.23
N ARG A 168 2.38 25.53 55.51
CA ARG A 168 0.94 25.47 55.87
C ARG A 168 0.10 26.65 55.39
N LYS A 169 0.69 27.84 55.26
CA LYS A 169 -0.02 29.11 55.01
C LYS A 169 0.48 29.89 53.78
N SER A 170 1.27 29.25 52.90
CA SER A 170 1.73 29.95 51.69
C SER A 170 0.55 30.31 50.78
N PRO A 171 0.58 31.45 50.06
CA PRO A 171 -0.42 31.75 49.04
C PRO A 171 -0.11 31.06 47.70
N TYR A 172 1.08 30.49 47.50
CA TYR A 172 1.53 29.92 46.22
C TYR A 172 1.28 28.40 46.09
N LYS A 173 0.27 27.85 46.79
CA LYS A 173 0.11 26.38 46.91
C LYS A 173 -0.68 25.74 45.80
N ASP A 174 -1.67 26.45 45.28
CA ASP A 174 -2.32 26.12 44.02
C ASP A 174 -1.34 26.42 42.87
N ASP A 175 -0.74 27.60 42.80
CA ASP A 175 0.32 27.93 41.81
C ASP A 175 1.41 26.83 41.72
N ALA A 176 1.98 26.41 42.86
CA ALA A 176 3.00 25.35 42.90
C ALA A 176 2.44 23.97 42.49
N ALA A 177 1.20 23.62 42.86
CA ALA A 177 0.57 22.37 42.44
C ALA A 177 0.26 22.36 40.93
N TYR A 178 -0.14 23.51 40.37
CA TYR A 178 -0.30 23.68 38.92
C TYR A 178 1.02 23.49 38.19
N MET A 179 2.08 24.16 38.64
CA MET A 179 3.40 24.05 38.02
C MET A 179 3.99 22.63 38.10
N ILE A 180 3.71 21.87 39.17
CA ILE A 180 4.09 20.45 39.27
C ILE A 180 3.38 19.62 38.19
N ALA A 181 2.04 19.71 38.12
CA ALA A 181 1.25 18.97 37.13
C ALA A 181 1.54 19.41 35.68
N LEU A 182 1.91 20.67 35.47
CA LEU A 182 2.34 21.20 34.18
C LEU A 182 3.73 20.67 33.77
N MET A 183 4.63 20.37 34.71
CA MET A 183 5.89 19.68 34.38
C MET A 183 5.65 18.23 33.96
N ASP A 184 4.75 17.50 34.63
CA ASP A 184 4.31 16.16 34.17
C ASP A 184 3.84 16.22 32.70
N PHE A 185 2.99 17.20 32.37
CA PHE A 185 2.45 17.43 31.02
C PHE A 185 3.54 17.79 29.99
N LEU A 186 4.45 18.70 30.34
CA LEU A 186 5.55 19.15 29.46
C LEU A 186 6.70 18.12 29.33
N GLN A 187 6.64 17.03 30.09
CA GLN A 187 7.49 15.85 29.94
C GLN A 187 6.70 14.67 29.33
N GLU A 188 5.54 14.93 28.72
CA GLU A 188 4.68 13.97 28.02
C GLU A 188 4.14 12.83 28.92
N ASN A 189 4.25 12.98 30.24
CA ASN A 189 3.73 12.03 31.24
C ASN A 189 2.23 12.24 31.46
N TYR A 190 1.43 12.21 30.39
CA TYR A 190 0.03 12.63 30.39
C TYR A 190 -0.84 11.94 31.45
N ASN A 191 -0.61 10.65 31.72
CA ASN A 191 -1.31 9.92 32.80
C ASN A 191 -0.99 10.45 34.21
N SER A 192 0.26 10.82 34.47
CA SER A 192 0.67 11.50 35.71
C SER A 192 0.05 12.90 35.77
N ALA A 193 0.12 13.65 34.67
CA ALA A 193 -0.45 14.99 34.55
C ALA A 193 -1.96 15.01 34.83
N ILE A 194 -2.74 14.10 34.23
CA ILE A 194 -4.18 13.93 34.48
C ILE A 194 -4.44 13.69 35.97
N THR A 195 -3.63 12.85 36.62
CA THR A 195 -3.75 12.55 38.05
C THR A 195 -3.45 13.80 38.89
N SER A 196 -2.31 14.45 38.66
CA SER A 196 -1.87 15.67 39.35
C SER A 196 -2.85 16.84 39.17
N PHE A 197 -3.36 17.07 37.96
CA PHE A 197 -4.39 18.07 37.66
C PHE A 197 -5.76 17.72 38.27
N THR A 198 -6.14 16.45 38.30
CA THR A 198 -7.40 16.02 38.93
C THR A 198 -7.36 16.21 40.44
N ASP A 199 -6.22 15.95 41.08
CA ASP A 199 -6.01 16.22 42.51
C ASP A 199 -5.86 17.71 42.83
N PHE A 200 -5.33 18.52 41.90
CA PHE A 200 -5.46 19.97 41.96
C PHE A 200 -6.93 20.38 42.03
N LEU A 201 -7.80 19.89 41.12
CA LEU A 201 -9.21 20.32 41.09
C LEU A 201 -9.99 19.89 42.34
N LYS A 202 -9.65 18.75 42.95
CA LYS A 202 -10.19 18.35 44.26
C LYS A 202 -9.74 19.29 45.39
N SER A 203 -8.47 19.71 45.37
CA SER A 203 -7.84 20.48 46.45
C SER A 203 -8.10 21.99 46.37
N TYR A 204 -8.15 22.53 45.15
CA TYR A 204 -8.21 23.95 44.84
C TYR A 204 -9.32 24.32 43.82
N PRO A 205 -10.57 23.84 43.97
CA PRO A 205 -11.68 24.05 43.00
C PRO A 205 -12.13 25.51 42.83
N LYS A 206 -11.48 26.46 43.51
CA LYS A 206 -11.73 27.91 43.46
C LYS A 206 -10.47 28.73 43.14
N SER A 207 -9.37 28.08 42.76
CA SER A 207 -8.18 28.77 42.24
C SER A 207 -8.50 29.45 40.92
N ASP A 208 -7.89 30.59 40.64
CA ASP A 208 -7.98 31.27 39.34
C ASP A 208 -7.44 30.37 38.20
N SER A 209 -6.53 29.44 38.53
CA SER A 209 -5.97 28.46 37.59
C SER A 209 -6.87 27.23 37.35
N ALA A 210 -8.00 27.07 38.06
CA ALA A 210 -8.84 25.87 37.96
C ALA A 210 -9.44 25.64 36.56
N ALA A 211 -9.78 26.71 35.84
CA ALA A 211 -10.24 26.60 34.46
C ALA A 211 -9.12 26.13 33.50
N LEU A 212 -7.89 26.59 33.74
CA LEU A 212 -6.71 26.22 32.94
C LEU A 212 -6.33 24.77 33.20
N VAL A 213 -6.34 24.33 34.46
CA VAL A 213 -6.15 22.94 34.87
C VAL A 213 -7.16 22.01 34.22
N GLN A 214 -8.45 22.39 34.19
CA GLN A 214 -9.48 21.58 33.51
C GLN A 214 -9.26 21.49 31.98
N TYR A 215 -8.64 22.52 31.37
CA TYR A 215 -8.22 22.48 29.97
C TYR A 215 -7.00 21.56 29.78
N CYS A 216 -6.00 21.61 30.67
CA CYS A 216 -4.85 20.71 30.62
C CYS A 216 -5.23 19.23 30.75
N ILE A 217 -6.25 18.90 31.54
CA ILE A 217 -6.80 17.52 31.59
C ILE A 217 -7.35 17.12 30.21
N GLY A 218 -8.07 18.02 29.53
CA GLY A 218 -8.53 17.80 28.16
C GLY A 218 -7.38 17.56 27.19
N ALA A 219 -6.39 18.45 27.18
CA ALA A 219 -5.20 18.33 26.36
C ALA A 219 -4.41 17.04 26.64
N SER A 220 -4.36 16.59 27.89
CA SER A 220 -3.68 15.34 28.25
C SER A 220 -4.39 14.09 27.72
N TYR A 221 -5.73 14.10 27.68
CA TYR A 221 -6.50 13.04 27.02
C TYR A 221 -6.40 13.11 25.49
N ASP A 222 -6.36 14.32 24.94
CA ASP A 222 -6.16 14.60 23.50
C ASP A 222 -4.84 13.98 23.02
N SER A 223 -3.74 14.26 23.72
CA SER A 223 -2.41 13.70 23.44
C SER A 223 -2.26 12.20 23.73
N LEU A 224 -3.27 11.56 24.34
CA LEU A 224 -3.37 10.11 24.49
C LEU A 224 -4.28 9.45 23.45
N GLY A 225 -4.91 10.23 22.56
CA GLY A 225 -5.93 9.73 21.62
C GLY A 225 -7.27 9.37 22.27
N GLU A 226 -7.47 9.70 23.56
CA GLU A 226 -8.73 9.48 24.27
C GLU A 226 -9.73 10.62 23.97
N TYR A 227 -10.02 10.86 22.69
CA TYR A 227 -10.75 12.04 22.21
C TYR A 227 -12.14 12.21 22.87
N ASN A 228 -12.83 11.10 23.18
CA ASN A 228 -14.07 11.12 23.95
C ASN A 228 -13.91 11.71 25.37
N MET A 229 -12.79 11.41 26.05
CA MET A 229 -12.47 11.97 27.36
C MET A 229 -11.98 13.42 27.25
N ALA A 230 -11.19 13.72 26.22
CA ALA A 230 -10.74 15.08 25.90
C ALA A 230 -11.94 16.03 25.68
N LEU A 231 -12.88 15.64 24.82
CA LEU A 231 -14.16 16.29 24.57
C LEU A 231 -14.91 16.62 25.87
N MET A 232 -15.06 15.65 26.77
CA MET A 232 -15.75 15.87 28.06
C MET A 232 -14.99 16.83 28.98
N ALA A 233 -13.66 16.67 29.09
CA ALA A 233 -12.81 17.52 29.93
C ALA A 233 -12.76 18.97 29.43
N TYR A 234 -12.59 19.19 28.12
CA TYR A 234 -12.64 20.51 27.49
C TYR A 234 -14.01 21.20 27.68
N LYS A 235 -15.12 20.48 27.49
CA LYS A 235 -16.47 21.03 27.77
C LYS A 235 -16.64 21.42 29.24
N ASN A 236 -16.02 20.68 30.17
CA ASN A 236 -16.07 20.96 31.60
C ASN A 236 -15.28 22.20 32.03
N VAL A 237 -14.39 22.76 31.20
CA VAL A 237 -13.68 24.05 31.48
C VAL A 237 -14.66 25.16 31.82
N THR A 238 -15.82 25.18 31.15
CA THR A 238 -16.91 26.15 31.38
C THR A 238 -17.41 26.21 32.84
N ARG A 239 -17.25 25.14 33.62
CA ARG A 239 -17.66 25.08 35.04
C ARG A 239 -16.83 25.99 35.95
N TYR A 240 -15.62 26.36 35.53
CA TYR A 240 -14.62 27.05 36.37
C TYR A 240 -14.44 28.55 36.02
N LYS A 241 -15.40 29.16 35.30
CA LYS A 241 -15.37 30.58 34.88
C LYS A 241 -14.10 30.96 34.09
N PRO A 242 -13.82 30.31 32.95
CA PRO A 242 -12.65 30.61 32.12
C PRO A 242 -12.61 32.08 31.65
N SER A 243 -11.42 32.58 31.31
CA SER A 243 -11.30 33.79 30.49
C SER A 243 -11.97 33.58 29.12
N HIS A 244 -12.24 34.66 28.40
CA HIS A 244 -12.87 34.56 27.07
C HIS A 244 -11.96 33.83 26.06
N ASP A 245 -10.66 34.02 26.15
CA ASP A 245 -9.66 33.35 25.30
C ASP A 245 -9.58 31.85 25.63
N LEU A 246 -9.55 31.50 26.92
CA LEU A 246 -9.55 30.10 27.38
C LEU A 246 -10.88 29.40 27.10
N TYR A 247 -12.01 30.11 27.18
CA TYR A 247 -13.32 29.60 26.74
C TYR A 247 -13.29 29.27 25.26
N PHE A 248 -12.75 30.17 24.42
CA PHE A 248 -12.64 29.95 22.99
C PHE A 248 -11.80 28.70 22.69
N ILE A 249 -10.57 28.64 23.21
CA ILE A 249 -9.64 27.54 22.94
C ILE A 249 -10.19 26.21 23.48
N ALA A 250 -10.79 26.17 24.68
CA ALA A 250 -11.42 24.97 25.21
C ALA A 250 -12.65 24.55 24.38
N ARG A 251 -13.45 25.48 23.86
CA ARG A 251 -14.57 25.15 22.96
C ARG A 251 -14.08 24.70 21.58
N TYR A 252 -13.03 25.31 21.04
CA TYR A 252 -12.46 24.94 19.75
C TYR A 252 -11.85 23.54 19.82
N ALA A 253 -11.03 23.26 20.84
CA ALA A 253 -10.46 21.94 21.09
C ALA A 253 -11.54 20.88 21.39
N ALA A 254 -12.60 21.22 22.12
CA ALA A 254 -13.77 20.33 22.25
C ALA A 254 -14.48 20.06 20.92
N GLY A 255 -14.48 21.01 19.99
CA GLY A 255 -15.04 20.81 18.65
C GLY A 255 -14.18 19.84 17.83
N SER A 256 -12.85 20.04 17.81
CA SER A 256 -11.91 19.15 17.11
C SER A 256 -11.92 17.74 17.71
N ALA A 257 -11.79 17.61 19.02
CA ALA A 257 -11.86 16.31 19.71
C ALA A 257 -13.22 15.61 19.57
N ALA A 258 -14.29 16.30 19.13
CA ALA A 258 -15.54 15.65 18.74
C ALA A 258 -15.49 15.08 17.31
N PHE A 259 -14.71 15.65 16.40
CA PHE A 259 -14.48 15.07 15.07
C PHE A 259 -13.57 13.82 15.18
N GLU A 260 -12.45 13.93 15.90
CA GLU A 260 -11.55 12.79 16.16
C GLU A 260 -12.22 11.65 16.95
N ALA A 261 -13.30 11.96 17.71
CA ALA A 261 -14.11 10.99 18.44
C ALA A 261 -15.32 10.43 17.65
N ASP A 262 -15.35 10.58 16.32
CA ASP A 262 -16.45 10.18 15.42
C ASP A 262 -17.84 10.70 15.90
N SER A 263 -17.83 11.89 16.51
CA SER A 263 -18.99 12.54 17.14
C SER A 263 -19.34 13.84 16.39
N VAL A 264 -19.40 13.73 15.07
CA VAL A 264 -19.35 14.86 14.11
C VAL A 264 -20.46 15.89 14.34
N GLU A 265 -21.72 15.47 14.59
CA GLU A 265 -22.81 16.37 14.94
C GLU A 265 -22.51 17.21 16.20
N MET A 266 -21.80 16.64 17.18
CA MET A 266 -21.47 17.35 18.41
C MET A 266 -20.39 18.41 18.17
N GLY A 267 -19.38 18.10 17.33
CA GLY A 267 -18.40 19.07 16.87
C GLY A 267 -19.07 20.22 16.10
N LEU A 268 -19.94 19.89 15.14
CA LEU A 268 -20.74 20.86 14.39
C LEU A 268 -21.58 21.75 15.30
N VAL A 269 -22.24 21.21 16.34
CA VAL A 269 -22.99 21.99 17.32
C VAL A 269 -22.08 22.94 18.10
N ILE A 270 -20.88 22.51 18.50
CA ILE A 270 -19.91 23.33 19.24
C ILE A 270 -19.37 24.47 18.37
N PHE A 271 -18.97 24.20 17.11
CA PHE A 271 -18.48 25.24 16.20
C PHE A 271 -19.60 26.20 15.76
N ARG A 272 -20.81 25.71 15.48
CA ARG A 272 -21.99 26.56 15.18
C ARG A 272 -22.46 27.40 16.38
N ASP A 273 -22.11 27.03 17.61
CA ASP A 273 -22.31 27.86 18.81
C ASP A 273 -21.19 28.90 19.00
N LEU A 274 -19.94 28.59 18.64
CA LEU A 274 -18.85 29.56 18.59
C LEU A 274 -19.09 30.63 17.51
N ALA A 275 -19.50 30.23 16.30
CA ALA A 275 -19.71 31.12 15.15
C ALA A 275 -20.78 32.20 15.37
N LYS A 276 -21.69 31.99 16.34
CA LYS A 276 -22.74 32.96 16.72
C LYS A 276 -22.24 34.06 17.67
N GLN A 277 -21.04 33.93 18.23
CA GLN A 277 -20.53 34.86 19.22
C GLN A 277 -19.69 35.93 18.54
N GLU A 278 -20.29 37.12 18.31
CA GLU A 278 -19.67 38.29 17.64
C GLU A 278 -18.25 38.61 18.14
N ARG A 279 -17.98 38.32 19.41
CA ARG A 279 -16.67 38.50 20.06
C ARG A 279 -15.52 37.67 19.47
N TYR A 280 -15.82 36.65 18.66
CA TYR A 280 -14.84 35.79 17.99
C TYR A 280 -14.85 36.00 16.46
N PHE A 281 -15.26 37.19 16.01
CA PHE A 281 -15.25 37.60 14.61
C PHE A 281 -13.84 37.46 13.97
N GLU A 282 -12.79 37.82 14.70
CA GLU A 282 -11.38 37.66 14.27
C GLU A 282 -10.98 36.18 14.04
N GLN A 283 -11.73 35.22 14.61
CA GLN A 283 -11.54 33.77 14.42
C GLN A 283 -12.57 33.18 13.45
N SER A 284 -13.39 34.00 12.78
CA SER A 284 -14.54 33.51 11.99
C SER A 284 -14.13 32.63 10.80
N SER A 285 -12.96 32.85 10.19
CA SER A 285 -12.38 31.98 9.17
C SER A 285 -12.19 30.56 9.70
N MET A 286 -11.43 30.42 10.78
CA MET A 286 -11.07 29.15 11.41
C MET A 286 -12.29 28.40 11.96
N ILE A 287 -13.26 29.11 12.55
CA ILE A 287 -14.51 28.49 13.02
C ILE A 287 -15.33 27.97 11.83
N LYS A 288 -15.47 28.74 10.73
CA LYS A 288 -16.25 28.33 9.55
C LYS A 288 -15.59 27.20 8.78
N LEU A 289 -14.27 27.19 8.68
CA LEU A 289 -13.50 26.08 8.10
C LEU A 289 -13.79 24.77 8.85
N LYS A 290 -13.83 24.79 10.19
CA LYS A 290 -14.24 23.64 11.00
C LYS A 290 -15.73 23.29 10.89
N ILE A 291 -16.61 24.22 10.50
CA ILE A 291 -18.01 23.88 10.16
C ILE A 291 -18.08 23.17 8.79
N ALA A 292 -17.28 23.60 7.81
CA ALA A 292 -17.19 22.94 6.51
C ALA A 292 -16.61 21.51 6.65
N GLU A 293 -15.51 21.33 7.39
CA GLU A 293 -14.94 20.02 7.70
C GLU A 293 -15.93 19.09 8.44
N GLY A 294 -16.75 19.60 9.36
CA GLY A 294 -17.78 18.79 10.01
C GLY A 294 -18.92 18.36 9.07
N LEU A 295 -19.17 19.10 7.98
CA LEU A 295 -20.14 18.74 6.95
C LEU A 295 -19.54 17.73 5.95
N ASP A 296 -18.28 17.91 5.63
CA ASP A 296 -17.41 17.02 4.84
C ASP A 296 -17.38 15.61 5.47
N LEU A 297 -16.96 15.52 6.75
CA LEU A 297 -17.00 14.31 7.58
C LEU A 297 -18.41 13.73 7.80
N SER A 298 -19.47 14.50 7.53
CA SER A 298 -20.86 14.00 7.55
C SER A 298 -21.32 13.39 6.20
N GLY A 299 -20.47 13.35 5.17
CA GLY A 299 -20.85 13.01 3.80
C GLY A 299 -21.80 14.03 3.14
N LYS A 300 -21.86 15.27 3.66
CA LYS A 300 -22.78 16.32 3.20
C LYS A 300 -22.07 17.27 2.25
N TYR A 301 -21.47 16.71 1.20
CA TYR A 301 -20.58 17.41 0.27
C TYR A 301 -21.18 18.71 -0.28
N GLU A 302 -22.47 18.74 -0.65
CA GLU A 302 -23.12 19.99 -1.09
C GLU A 302 -23.11 21.09 -0.01
N GLU A 303 -23.40 20.77 1.26
CA GLU A 303 -23.31 21.74 2.36
C GLU A 303 -21.83 22.13 2.62
N ALA A 304 -20.91 21.16 2.59
CA ALA A 304 -19.48 21.36 2.85
C ALA A 304 -18.84 22.31 1.80
N ILE A 305 -19.03 22.02 0.51
CA ILE A 305 -18.59 22.85 -0.62
C ILE A 305 -19.09 24.28 -0.47
N ASN A 306 -20.39 24.45 -0.14
CA ASN A 306 -20.97 25.76 0.07
C ASN A 306 -20.35 26.54 1.23
N GLU A 307 -19.95 25.90 2.33
CA GLU A 307 -19.25 26.58 3.43
C GLU A 307 -17.76 26.81 3.12
N TYR A 308 -17.05 25.88 2.44
CA TYR A 308 -15.66 26.10 1.99
C TYR A 308 -15.56 27.29 1.02
N LEU A 309 -16.45 27.39 0.03
CA LEU A 309 -16.53 28.53 -0.88
C LEU A 309 -16.77 29.84 -0.12
N ARG A 310 -17.63 29.86 0.89
CA ARG A 310 -17.82 31.05 1.75
C ARG A 310 -16.58 31.40 2.59
N VAL A 311 -15.77 30.43 3.01
CA VAL A 311 -14.48 30.71 3.68
C VAL A 311 -13.53 31.41 2.70
N ILE A 312 -13.44 30.92 1.47
CA ILE A 312 -12.64 31.52 0.39
C ILE A 312 -13.11 32.95 0.07
N GLU A 313 -14.41 33.15 -0.17
CA GLU A 313 -14.99 34.46 -0.51
C GLU A 313 -14.85 35.51 0.60
N GLN A 314 -15.03 35.10 1.86
CA GLN A 314 -15.14 36.03 3.00
C GLN A 314 -13.81 36.29 3.70
N PHE A 315 -12.83 35.38 3.55
CA PHE A 315 -11.50 35.47 4.18
C PHE A 315 -10.37 35.21 3.17
N PRO A 316 -10.34 35.91 2.03
CA PRO A 316 -9.33 35.66 1.00
C PRO A 316 -7.91 35.96 1.49
N LYS A 317 -6.95 35.18 1.01
CA LYS A 317 -5.51 35.19 1.33
C LYS A 317 -5.19 34.90 2.80
N THR A 318 -6.02 34.08 3.44
CA THR A 318 -5.76 33.55 4.78
C THR A 318 -5.13 32.15 4.71
N MET A 319 -4.77 31.57 5.86
CA MET A 319 -4.35 30.16 5.90
C MET A 319 -5.55 29.26 5.66
N GLU A 320 -6.69 29.67 6.20
CA GLU A 320 -7.96 28.96 6.20
C GLU A 320 -8.62 28.91 4.82
N SER A 321 -8.51 29.97 4.00
CA SER A 321 -9.00 29.93 2.62
C SER A 321 -8.11 29.06 1.71
N ALA A 322 -6.81 28.98 1.97
CA ALA A 322 -5.92 28.04 1.27
C ALA A 322 -6.15 26.59 1.70
N GLU A 323 -6.49 26.32 2.96
CA GLU A 323 -6.95 24.99 3.41
C GLU A 323 -8.33 24.64 2.82
N ALA A 324 -9.25 25.60 2.74
CA ALA A 324 -10.55 25.40 2.10
C ALA A 324 -10.41 25.02 0.62
N TYR A 325 -9.53 25.68 -0.15
CA TYR A 325 -9.21 25.28 -1.52
C TYR A 325 -8.62 23.86 -1.59
N TYR A 326 -7.73 23.49 -0.67
CA TYR A 326 -7.13 22.15 -0.66
C TYR A 326 -8.18 21.05 -0.42
N ARG A 327 -9.04 21.22 0.61
CA ARG A 327 -10.10 20.26 0.94
C ARG A 327 -11.20 20.19 -0.13
N LEU A 328 -11.58 21.34 -0.68
CA LEU A 328 -12.50 21.41 -1.82
C LEU A 328 -11.92 20.66 -3.05
N GLY A 329 -10.61 20.75 -3.27
CA GLY A 329 -9.92 19.96 -4.30
C GLY A 329 -9.97 18.45 -4.07
N LEU A 330 -9.87 18.00 -2.82
CA LEU A 330 -10.04 16.58 -2.46
C LEU A 330 -11.47 16.09 -2.72
N ILE A 331 -12.50 16.82 -2.26
CA ILE A 331 -13.90 16.45 -2.50
C ILE A 331 -14.21 16.34 -4.01
N TYR A 332 -13.69 17.29 -4.80
CA TYR A 332 -13.85 17.21 -6.25
C TYR A 332 -13.10 16.03 -6.88
N ARG A 333 -11.93 15.62 -6.36
CA ARG A 333 -11.16 14.49 -6.87
C ARG A 333 -11.76 13.14 -6.48
N ASP A 334 -12.20 13.00 -5.23
CA ASP A 334 -12.41 11.70 -4.58
C ASP A 334 -13.90 11.32 -4.47
N ASP A 335 -14.78 12.29 -4.18
CA ASP A 335 -16.22 12.03 -3.98
C ASP A 335 -17.06 12.39 -5.21
N LEU A 336 -16.66 13.43 -5.96
CA LEU A 336 -17.38 13.92 -7.15
C LEU A 336 -16.71 13.59 -8.48
N TYR A 337 -15.47 13.10 -8.48
CA TYR A 337 -14.67 12.73 -9.66
C TYR A 337 -14.50 13.84 -10.74
N ASP A 338 -14.67 15.10 -10.34
CA ASP A 338 -14.52 16.31 -11.15
C ASP A 338 -13.06 16.79 -11.14
N LEU A 339 -12.23 16.12 -11.92
CA LEU A 339 -10.78 16.36 -11.95
C LEU A 339 -10.42 17.78 -12.43
N GLU A 340 -11.25 18.43 -13.24
CA GLU A 340 -11.03 19.81 -13.68
C GLU A 340 -11.15 20.79 -12.50
N LYS A 341 -12.25 20.73 -11.74
CA LYS A 341 -12.42 21.57 -10.53
C LYS A 341 -11.43 21.22 -9.43
N ALA A 342 -11.11 19.93 -9.27
CA ALA A 342 -10.10 19.50 -8.31
C ALA A 342 -8.75 20.19 -8.60
N LYS A 343 -8.29 20.11 -9.85
CA LYS A 343 -7.06 20.74 -10.33
C LYS A 343 -7.07 22.26 -10.20
N GLU A 344 -8.19 22.93 -10.51
CA GLU A 344 -8.36 24.37 -10.29
C GLU A 344 -8.16 24.73 -8.81
N CYS A 345 -8.88 24.04 -7.92
CA CYS A 345 -8.80 24.27 -6.47
C CYS A 345 -7.38 24.07 -5.94
N PHE A 346 -6.70 22.98 -6.34
CA PHE A 346 -5.31 22.72 -5.96
C PHE A 346 -4.34 23.80 -6.48
N ASN A 347 -4.50 24.27 -7.71
CA ASN A 347 -3.69 25.37 -8.26
C ASN A 347 -3.90 26.69 -7.52
N ASN A 348 -5.09 26.91 -6.95
CA ASN A 348 -5.41 28.14 -6.22
C ASN A 348 -4.79 28.17 -4.80
N VAL A 349 -4.55 27.03 -4.14
CA VAL A 349 -3.91 26.96 -2.80
C VAL A 349 -2.60 27.78 -2.73
N ALA A 350 -1.73 27.60 -3.72
CA ALA A 350 -0.41 28.26 -3.77
C ALA A 350 -0.49 29.77 -4.10
N GLN A 351 -1.53 30.18 -4.83
CA GLN A 351 -1.80 31.59 -5.18
C GLN A 351 -2.42 32.34 -4.02
N GLU A 352 -3.33 31.67 -3.31
CA GLU A 352 -4.06 32.17 -2.16
C GLU A 352 -3.12 32.41 -0.97
N LYS A 353 -2.27 31.43 -0.64
CA LYS A 353 -1.33 31.54 0.48
C LYS A 353 -0.04 30.76 0.24
N ARG A 354 1.01 31.46 -0.20
CA ARG A 354 2.33 30.90 -0.57
C ARG A 354 3.02 30.12 0.55
N ASP A 355 2.72 30.47 1.79
CA ASP A 355 3.22 29.89 3.05
C ASP A 355 2.21 28.92 3.71
N SER A 356 1.17 28.50 2.97
CA SER A 356 0.27 27.41 3.40
C SER A 356 1.02 26.07 3.47
N PRO A 357 0.83 25.26 4.54
CA PRO A 357 1.38 23.90 4.59
C PRO A 357 0.82 23.00 3.48
N PHE A 358 -0.41 23.27 3.03
CA PHE A 358 -1.08 22.51 1.97
C PHE A 358 -0.53 22.80 0.56
N ARG A 359 0.32 23.81 0.38
CA ARG A 359 0.84 24.22 -0.93
C ARG A 359 1.52 23.07 -1.69
N ASN A 360 2.38 22.30 -1.03
CA ASN A 360 3.14 21.24 -1.70
C ASN A 360 2.26 20.03 -2.02
N LEU A 361 1.33 19.69 -1.12
CA LEU A 361 0.33 18.62 -1.33
C LEU A 361 -0.60 18.96 -2.50
N ALA A 362 -1.10 20.20 -2.56
CA ALA A 362 -1.93 20.68 -3.66
C ALA A 362 -1.18 20.66 -5.01
N LEU A 363 0.08 21.13 -5.04
CA LEU A 363 0.90 21.06 -6.26
C LEU A 363 1.16 19.63 -6.71
N ALA A 364 1.34 18.68 -5.78
CA ALA A 364 1.43 17.26 -6.11
C ALA A 364 0.14 16.74 -6.77
N HIS A 365 -1.03 17.00 -6.18
CA HIS A 365 -2.31 16.56 -6.77
C HIS A 365 -2.61 17.21 -8.14
N SER A 366 -2.30 18.50 -8.31
CA SER A 366 -2.40 19.17 -9.62
C SER A 366 -1.47 18.54 -10.67
N ALA A 367 -0.26 18.14 -10.27
CA ALA A 367 0.68 17.42 -11.14
C ALA A 367 0.18 15.99 -11.48
N GLN A 368 -0.38 15.25 -10.51
CA GLN A 368 -0.98 13.93 -10.73
C GLN A 368 -2.13 14.00 -11.76
N ILE A 369 -3.04 14.97 -11.62
CA ILE A 369 -4.14 15.18 -12.59
C ILE A 369 -3.59 15.60 -13.96
N SER A 370 -2.55 16.44 -14.00
CA SER A 370 -1.88 16.82 -15.25
C SER A 370 -1.22 15.65 -15.98
N LYS A 371 -0.64 14.68 -15.25
CA LYS A 371 -0.15 13.42 -15.85
C LYS A 371 -1.30 12.60 -16.46
N LEU A 372 -2.45 12.50 -15.77
CA LEU A 372 -3.62 11.78 -16.26
C LEU A 372 -4.15 12.38 -17.56
N GLU A 373 -4.28 13.72 -17.62
CA GLU A 373 -4.65 14.43 -18.84
C GLU A 373 -3.66 14.16 -19.98
N MET A 374 -2.35 14.22 -19.68
CA MET A 374 -1.29 13.98 -20.66
C MET A 374 -1.33 12.56 -21.22
N TYR A 375 -1.44 11.54 -20.37
CA TYR A 375 -1.52 10.13 -20.81
C TYR A 375 -2.79 9.87 -21.62
N LYS A 376 -3.96 10.31 -21.16
CA LYS A 376 -5.22 10.21 -21.93
C LYS A 376 -5.12 10.94 -23.27
N SER A 377 -4.47 12.11 -23.30
CA SER A 377 -4.29 12.89 -24.53
C SER A 377 -3.27 12.27 -25.49
N LYS A 378 -2.31 11.47 -25.02
CA LYS A 378 -1.38 10.70 -25.88
C LYS A 378 -2.08 9.49 -26.49
N LEU A 379 -2.82 8.73 -25.68
CA LEU A 379 -3.60 7.56 -26.14
C LEU A 379 -4.70 7.96 -27.13
N GLY A 380 -5.44 9.04 -26.86
CA GLY A 380 -6.48 9.58 -27.74
C GLY A 380 -5.99 10.28 -29.02
N LYS A 381 -4.73 10.08 -29.43
CA LYS A 381 -4.11 10.69 -30.63
C LYS A 381 -3.52 9.68 -31.62
N THR A 382 -3.76 8.38 -31.44
CA THR A 382 -3.42 7.36 -32.45
C THR A 382 -4.22 7.57 -33.74
N PRO A 383 -3.61 7.43 -34.93
CA PRO A 383 -4.30 7.64 -36.20
C PRO A 383 -5.32 6.54 -36.49
N GLU A 384 -6.53 6.92 -36.89
CA GLU A 384 -7.51 6.01 -37.48
C GLU A 384 -7.00 5.50 -38.83
N THR A 385 -6.59 4.24 -38.90
CA THR A 385 -6.23 3.61 -40.18
C THR A 385 -7.49 3.15 -40.92
N THR A 386 -7.80 3.88 -41.99
CA THR A 386 -8.70 3.49 -43.12
C THR A 386 -8.81 1.97 -43.32
N ASP A 387 -9.99 1.39 -43.51
CA ASP A 387 -10.85 1.64 -44.68
C ASP A 387 -12.29 1.14 -44.47
N SER A 388 -13.29 1.93 -44.89
CA SER A 388 -14.52 1.38 -45.48
C SER A 388 -15.32 2.42 -46.28
N GLY A 389 -15.28 2.30 -47.62
CA GLY A 389 -16.45 2.52 -48.49
C GLY A 389 -17.00 3.94 -48.68
N ASN A 390 -16.61 4.59 -49.78
CA ASN A 390 -17.28 5.77 -50.36
C ASN A 390 -18.82 5.61 -50.50
N VAL A 391 -19.59 6.59 -50.00
CA VAL A 391 -20.86 7.03 -50.60
C VAL A 391 -20.95 8.56 -50.53
N ASP A 392 -21.47 9.16 -51.59
CA ASP A 392 -21.39 10.59 -51.87
C ASP A 392 -22.39 11.49 -51.11
N SER A 393 -22.06 12.78 -51.17
CA SER A 393 -22.81 13.96 -50.71
C SER A 393 -24.35 13.90 -50.65
N THR A 394 -24.91 14.45 -49.57
CA THR A 394 -25.79 15.64 -49.63
C THR A 394 -25.92 16.26 -48.23
N GLY A 395 -25.84 17.58 -48.14
CA GLY A 395 -25.62 18.25 -46.84
C GLY A 395 -26.80 19.04 -46.32
N LYS A 396 -26.67 19.48 -45.05
CA LYS A 396 -27.30 20.71 -44.58
C LYS A 396 -26.47 21.32 -43.43
N LEU A 397 -26.19 22.62 -43.53
CA LEU A 397 -26.07 23.43 -42.33
C LEU A 397 -27.50 23.76 -41.87
N ASP A 398 -27.70 23.87 -40.57
CA ASP A 398 -28.39 25.04 -40.02
C ASP A 398 -27.65 25.46 -38.74
N SER A 399 -27.35 26.75 -38.63
CA SER A 399 -26.59 27.33 -37.53
C SER A 399 -27.50 27.81 -36.41
N LEU A 400 -26.93 28.04 -35.22
CA LEU A 400 -27.13 29.30 -34.51
C LEU A 400 -26.08 29.48 -33.41
N ALA A 401 -25.22 30.49 -33.57
CA ALA A 401 -24.25 30.91 -32.58
C ALA A 401 -24.42 32.42 -32.30
N ILE A 402 -24.49 32.77 -31.01
CA ILE A 402 -24.20 34.08 -30.41
C ILE A 402 -23.69 33.70 -29.00
N SER A 403 -22.41 33.80 -28.61
CA SER A 403 -21.49 34.96 -28.61
C SER A 403 -21.91 36.03 -27.56
N ASP A 404 -21.03 36.78 -26.89
CA ASP A 404 -19.57 36.93 -27.06
C ASP A 404 -18.84 37.27 -25.74
N THR A 405 -17.55 36.93 -25.71
CA THR A 405 -16.43 37.57 -24.97
C THR A 405 -16.60 38.08 -23.52
N THR A 406 -15.70 37.62 -22.65
CA THR A 406 -14.45 38.38 -22.38
C THR A 406 -13.26 37.42 -22.38
N GLY A 407 -12.10 37.85 -22.86
CA GLY A 407 -11.01 36.93 -23.23
C GLY A 407 -10.21 36.36 -22.07
N HIS A 408 -9.64 35.17 -22.31
CA HIS A 408 -8.40 34.72 -21.67
C HIS A 408 -7.35 34.57 -22.77
N GLN A 409 -6.12 35.00 -22.48
CA GLN A 409 -4.96 34.55 -23.24
C GLN A 409 -4.72 33.07 -22.88
N PRO A 410 -4.19 32.24 -23.79
CA PRO A 410 -3.65 30.95 -23.36
C PRO A 410 -2.55 31.22 -22.34
N LEU A 411 -2.67 30.66 -21.13
CA LEU A 411 -1.53 30.59 -20.23
C LEU A 411 -0.49 29.65 -20.85
N ASP A 412 0.76 30.08 -20.85
CA ASP A 412 1.88 29.29 -21.35
C ASP A 412 1.93 27.93 -20.65
N SER A 413 2.26 26.89 -21.43
CA SER A 413 2.43 25.53 -20.92
C SER A 413 3.58 25.49 -19.91
N VAL A 414 3.24 25.52 -18.61
CA VAL A 414 4.21 25.36 -17.53
C VAL A 414 4.83 23.96 -17.64
N PRO A 415 6.16 23.83 -17.87
CA PRO A 415 6.80 22.53 -17.85
C PRO A 415 6.74 21.94 -16.43
N PRO A 416 6.78 20.60 -16.28
CA PRO A 416 6.81 19.98 -14.95
C PRO A 416 8.02 20.53 -14.16
N PRO A 417 7.83 20.92 -12.89
CA PRO A 417 8.91 21.47 -12.07
C PRO A 417 9.94 20.37 -11.72
N ASP A 418 11.21 20.75 -11.60
CA ASP A 418 12.27 19.85 -11.12
C ASP A 418 11.91 19.27 -9.74
N THR A 419 11.66 17.97 -9.66
CA THR A 419 11.21 17.27 -8.45
C THR A 419 12.36 16.91 -7.50
N SER A 420 13.46 17.69 -7.52
CA SER A 420 14.72 17.39 -6.81
C SER A 420 14.71 17.71 -5.30
N SER A 421 13.59 18.18 -4.75
CA SER A 421 13.47 18.53 -3.32
C SER A 421 12.02 18.49 -2.80
N ILE A 422 11.44 17.28 -2.75
CA ILE A 422 10.19 16.99 -2.02
C ILE A 422 10.46 15.81 -1.08
N GLU A 423 10.29 16.01 0.23
CA GLU A 423 10.37 14.93 1.22
C GLU A 423 9.16 13.99 1.07
N GLY A 424 9.42 12.68 1.12
CA GLY A 424 8.51 11.68 0.58
C GLY A 424 7.22 11.45 1.38
N ILE A 425 6.10 11.45 0.66
CA ILE A 425 4.94 10.61 1.03
C ILE A 425 5.32 9.16 0.65
N PRO A 426 5.13 8.16 1.52
CA PRO A 426 5.46 6.76 1.20
C PRO A 426 4.43 6.16 0.24
N VAL A 427 4.68 6.29 -1.08
CA VAL A 427 3.83 5.73 -2.14
C VAL A 427 4.35 4.33 -2.53
N HIS A 428 3.58 3.30 -2.18
CA HIS A 428 3.95 1.90 -2.38
C HIS A 428 3.50 1.38 -3.76
N SER A 429 4.44 1.35 -4.73
CA SER A 429 4.30 0.58 -5.98
C SER A 429 3.66 -0.79 -5.72
N VAL A 430 2.82 -1.32 -6.64
CA VAL A 430 2.28 -2.69 -6.50
C VAL A 430 3.41 -3.70 -6.35
N PHE A 431 4.58 -3.37 -6.90
CA PHE A 431 5.81 -4.16 -6.90
C PHE A 431 6.76 -3.81 -5.74
N SER A 432 6.41 -2.89 -4.82
CA SER A 432 7.27 -2.44 -3.72
C SER A 432 7.57 -3.50 -2.65
N ASN A 433 6.80 -4.59 -2.62
CA ASN A 433 7.04 -5.76 -1.77
C ASN A 433 7.49 -6.99 -2.59
N LEU A 434 7.89 -6.79 -3.86
CA LEU A 434 8.26 -7.84 -4.80
C LEU A 434 9.78 -7.82 -5.08
N PRO A 435 10.44 -8.98 -5.30
CA PRO A 435 11.88 -9.04 -5.53
C PRO A 435 12.31 -8.27 -6.79
N GLU A 436 13.50 -7.64 -6.73
CA GLU A 436 14.08 -6.76 -7.77
C GLU A 436 13.99 -7.31 -9.19
N SER A 437 14.05 -8.63 -9.40
CA SER A 437 13.94 -9.26 -10.73
C SER A 437 12.60 -9.05 -11.45
N LEU A 438 11.55 -8.67 -10.74
CA LEU A 438 10.24 -8.27 -11.31
C LEU A 438 10.19 -6.76 -11.64
N VAL A 439 11.06 -6.01 -10.99
CA VAL A 439 11.10 -4.55 -10.98
C VAL A 439 12.09 -4.03 -12.03
N ALA A 440 13.19 -4.75 -12.24
CA ALA A 440 14.27 -4.49 -13.18
C ALA A 440 13.82 -4.69 -14.66
N GLY A 441 12.99 -3.78 -15.15
CA GLY A 441 12.52 -3.77 -16.54
C GLY A 441 11.79 -2.47 -16.89
N GLY A 442 12.49 -1.34 -16.71
CA GLY A 442 11.97 0.01 -16.97
C GLY A 442 11.50 0.73 -15.70
N LEU A 443 12.37 1.59 -15.16
CA LEU A 443 12.10 2.66 -14.18
C LEU A 443 11.39 2.29 -12.86
N THR A 444 12.18 1.97 -11.84
CA THR A 444 11.80 2.20 -10.43
C THR A 444 11.98 3.67 -10.04
N PHE A 445 11.13 4.18 -9.14
CA PHE A 445 11.24 5.53 -8.58
C PHE A 445 12.16 5.61 -7.34
N SER A 446 12.83 4.51 -6.97
CA SER A 446 13.55 4.32 -5.69
C SER A 446 15.01 4.74 -5.67
N ASP A 447 15.70 4.71 -6.81
CA ASP A 447 17.15 4.48 -6.86
C ASP A 447 18.02 5.73 -6.59
N ASN A 448 17.46 6.72 -5.89
CA ASN A 448 18.14 7.94 -5.44
C ASN A 448 17.82 8.34 -3.97
N LEU A 449 17.11 7.49 -3.20
CA LEU A 449 16.68 7.81 -1.82
C LEU A 449 17.12 6.81 -0.73
N ALA A 450 17.87 5.76 -1.08
CA ALA A 450 18.35 4.75 -0.12
C ALA A 450 19.59 5.22 0.68
N GLY A 451 19.42 6.25 1.53
CA GLY A 451 20.51 6.79 2.35
C GLY A 451 20.05 7.48 3.64
N ILE A 452 20.46 6.91 4.78
CA ILE A 452 20.31 7.41 6.17
C ILE A 452 18.90 7.20 6.79
N ILE A 453 18.89 6.53 7.94
CA ILE A 453 17.83 6.57 8.97
C ILE A 453 18.51 6.93 10.31
N GLU A 454 17.73 7.47 11.25
CA GLU A 454 18.10 7.95 12.60
C GLU A 454 18.84 9.30 12.71
N PRO A 455 18.13 10.37 13.11
CA PRO A 455 18.72 11.50 13.82
C PRO A 455 18.73 11.21 15.33
N THR A 456 19.82 10.62 15.83
CA THR A 456 20.04 10.58 17.30
C THR A 456 20.37 11.99 17.81
N LEU A 457 19.73 12.38 18.92
CA LEU A 457 20.00 13.65 19.60
C LEU A 457 21.35 13.58 20.34
N ASP A 458 22.30 14.40 19.95
CA ASP A 458 23.29 14.93 20.90
C ASP A 458 23.66 16.40 20.55
N SER A 459 24.55 16.98 21.35
CA SER A 459 24.54 18.39 21.71
C SER A 459 25.95 18.99 21.75
N SER A 460 26.01 20.33 21.64
CA SER A 460 27.23 21.15 21.54
C SER A 460 28.01 20.95 20.22
N SER A 461 28.42 22.01 19.53
CA SER A 461 29.27 23.08 20.06
C SER A 461 29.19 24.37 19.23
N GLN A 462 29.81 25.45 19.72
CA GLN A 462 29.84 26.77 19.07
C GLN A 462 31.07 26.92 18.17
N VAL A 463 30.91 27.53 16.98
CA VAL A 463 31.80 28.59 16.46
C VAL A 463 30.92 29.61 15.70
N SER A 464 31.34 30.88 15.68
CA SER A 464 30.62 32.03 15.14
C SER A 464 31.20 32.55 13.82
N VAL A 465 30.31 33.01 12.92
CA VAL A 465 30.45 34.24 12.11
C VAL A 465 31.69 34.36 11.21
N ASP A 466 31.49 34.46 9.89
CA ASP A 466 31.75 35.75 9.24
C ASP A 466 30.86 36.02 8.01
N THR A 467 30.92 37.28 7.59
CA THR A 467 30.10 37.95 6.57
C THR A 467 30.85 38.03 5.24
N VAL A 468 30.14 38.12 4.11
CA VAL A 468 30.39 39.14 3.06
C VAL A 468 29.27 39.13 2.02
N VAL A 469 29.12 40.27 1.32
CA VAL A 469 28.12 40.56 0.27
C VAL A 469 28.87 40.79 -1.05
N ILE A 470 28.24 40.57 -2.22
CA ILE A 470 28.26 41.46 -3.44
C ILE A 470 27.95 40.70 -4.75
N SER A 471 27.01 41.31 -5.49
CA SER A 471 26.52 41.19 -6.88
C SER A 471 27.16 40.28 -7.95
N ASP A 472 26.28 39.90 -8.89
CA ASP A 472 26.43 39.93 -10.35
C ASP A 472 27.80 40.34 -10.95
N SER A 473 28.28 39.54 -11.90
CA SER A 473 28.40 40.00 -13.30
C SER A 473 28.67 38.83 -14.26
N SER A 474 28.22 38.98 -15.50
CA SER A 474 28.48 38.03 -16.60
C SER A 474 29.76 38.40 -17.35
N LEU A 475 30.46 37.41 -17.95
CA LEU A 475 30.87 37.40 -19.37
C LEU A 475 31.77 36.21 -19.79
N SER A 476 31.49 35.70 -20.99
CA SER A 476 32.39 35.15 -22.04
C SER A 476 33.55 34.18 -21.71
N ASP A 477 33.40 32.97 -22.25
CA ASP A 477 34.27 32.32 -23.26
C ASP A 477 35.70 31.79 -22.98
N ALA A 478 35.90 30.60 -23.57
CA ALA A 478 37.11 30.04 -24.19
C ALA A 478 38.13 29.18 -23.38
N ASP A 479 38.28 27.95 -23.86
CA ASP A 479 39.44 27.03 -23.86
C ASP A 479 40.29 26.81 -22.60
N SER A 480 40.33 25.54 -22.14
CA SER A 480 41.42 24.62 -22.56
C SER A 480 41.35 23.22 -21.91
N GLY A 481 41.97 22.21 -22.55
CA GLY A 481 42.78 21.24 -21.77
C GLY A 481 42.26 19.84 -21.44
N PHE A 482 41.66 19.12 -22.40
CA PHE A 482 41.94 17.69 -22.72
C PHE A 482 42.55 16.74 -21.65
N ALA A 483 41.86 15.62 -21.31
CA ALA A 483 42.37 14.23 -21.43
C ALA A 483 41.52 13.14 -20.73
N GLY A 484 41.27 12.02 -21.44
CA GLY A 484 40.85 10.71 -20.88
C GLY A 484 39.34 10.50 -20.67
N ASP A 485 38.74 9.35 -21.00
CA ASP A 485 39.26 8.20 -21.78
C ASP A 485 38.11 7.47 -22.51
N THR A 486 38.43 6.38 -23.19
CA THR A 486 37.68 5.76 -24.30
C THR A 486 36.60 4.75 -23.88
N VAL A 487 35.54 4.68 -24.70
CA VAL A 487 34.67 3.50 -24.85
C VAL A 487 34.51 3.24 -26.35
N PHE A 488 34.49 1.97 -26.75
CA PHE A 488 34.46 1.55 -28.16
C PHE A 488 33.08 1.73 -28.79
N ALA A 489 33.08 2.07 -30.08
CA ALA A 489 31.97 1.83 -30.99
C ALA A 489 32.29 0.62 -31.88
N GLU A 490 31.28 -0.14 -32.27
CA GLU A 490 31.37 -1.21 -33.28
C GLU A 490 30.27 -1.00 -34.33
N GLU A 491 30.62 -1.14 -35.61
CA GLU A 491 29.75 -0.72 -36.71
C GLU A 491 28.65 -1.74 -37.02
N VAL A 492 27.41 -1.26 -37.19
CA VAL A 492 26.33 -2.03 -37.83
C VAL A 492 26.06 -1.44 -39.21
N ILE A 493 26.26 -2.24 -40.26
CA ILE A 493 26.04 -1.85 -41.64
C ILE A 493 24.52 -1.76 -41.90
N VAL A 494 24.05 -0.58 -42.30
CA VAL A 494 22.62 -0.33 -42.57
C VAL A 494 22.30 -0.60 -44.03
N ASP A 495 21.44 -1.59 -44.30
CA ASP A 495 20.78 -1.75 -45.60
C ASP A 495 19.51 -0.88 -45.66
N THR A 496 19.47 0.06 -46.60
CA THR A 496 18.49 1.14 -46.64
C THR A 496 17.20 0.77 -47.37
N SER A 497 16.37 -0.06 -46.73
CA SER A 497 15.02 -0.39 -47.23
C SER A 497 13.90 -0.38 -46.18
N ALA A 498 14.21 -0.35 -44.88
CA ALA A 498 13.24 -0.56 -43.79
C ALA A 498 12.64 0.72 -43.14
N GLN A 499 12.99 1.92 -43.60
CA GLN A 499 12.74 3.18 -42.86
C GLN A 499 11.27 3.62 -42.73
N THR A 500 10.32 2.94 -43.36
CA THR A 500 8.88 3.23 -43.22
C THR A 500 8.19 2.40 -42.12
N ALA A 501 8.72 1.23 -41.74
CA ALA A 501 8.07 0.32 -40.79
C ALA A 501 8.47 0.54 -39.32
N THR A 502 9.60 1.20 -39.08
CA THR A 502 10.16 1.41 -37.72
C THR A 502 9.45 2.48 -36.90
N LYS A 503 8.66 3.36 -37.54
CA LYS A 503 8.03 4.50 -36.87
C LYS A 503 6.72 4.12 -36.17
N ASP A 504 5.89 3.31 -36.81
CA ASP A 504 4.61 2.84 -36.24
C ASP A 504 4.82 1.76 -35.16
N THR A 505 5.90 0.99 -35.27
CA THR A 505 6.32 0.05 -34.21
C THR A 505 6.84 0.78 -32.97
N SER A 506 7.61 1.88 -33.13
CA SER A 506 8.05 2.72 -32.01
C SER A 506 6.88 3.41 -31.31
N SER A 507 5.93 3.99 -32.06
CA SER A 507 4.77 4.67 -31.47
C SER A 507 3.80 3.70 -30.77
N LEU A 508 3.65 2.47 -31.28
CA LEU A 508 2.87 1.43 -30.63
C LEU A 508 3.45 1.04 -29.26
N VAL A 509 4.76 0.78 -29.18
CA VAL A 509 5.43 0.46 -27.90
C VAL A 509 5.28 1.60 -26.89
N GLU A 510 5.50 2.85 -27.32
CA GLU A 510 5.28 4.04 -26.51
C GLU A 510 3.85 4.17 -25.97
N ASN A 511 2.84 3.74 -26.73
CA ASN A 511 1.44 3.80 -26.31
C ASN A 511 1.10 2.70 -25.29
N ILE A 512 1.62 1.48 -25.47
CA ILE A 512 1.40 0.38 -24.52
C ILE A 512 2.06 0.70 -23.16
N GLU A 513 3.26 1.29 -23.17
CA GLU A 513 3.89 1.84 -21.97
C GLU A 513 3.04 2.96 -21.34
N THR A 514 2.48 3.85 -22.16
CA THR A 514 1.58 4.93 -21.68
C THR A 514 0.31 4.38 -21.02
N MET A 515 -0.26 3.28 -21.52
CA MET A 515 -1.39 2.60 -20.86
C MET A 515 -0.99 2.01 -19.50
N PHE A 516 0.19 1.38 -19.41
CA PHE A 516 0.68 0.82 -18.15
C PHE A 516 0.91 1.93 -17.10
N LEU A 517 1.53 3.04 -17.51
CA LEU A 517 1.76 4.20 -16.66
C LEU A 517 0.46 4.92 -16.25
N LEU A 518 -0.58 4.91 -17.09
CA LEU A 518 -1.91 5.41 -16.72
C LEU A 518 -2.58 4.51 -15.67
N ALA A 519 -2.45 3.19 -15.77
CA ALA A 519 -2.97 2.25 -14.79
C ALA A 519 -2.26 2.35 -13.41
N GLU A 520 -0.93 2.46 -13.41
CA GLU A 520 -0.15 2.77 -12.18
C GLU A 520 -0.56 4.13 -11.60
N LEU A 521 -0.73 5.18 -12.42
CA LEU A 521 -1.16 6.50 -11.97
C LEU A 521 -2.54 6.46 -11.28
N TYR A 522 -3.50 5.73 -11.85
CA TYR A 522 -4.81 5.55 -11.22
C TYR A 522 -4.73 4.84 -9.87
N TYR A 523 -3.91 3.79 -9.75
CA TYR A 523 -3.80 3.01 -8.52
C TYR A 523 -2.99 3.74 -7.44
N GLN A 524 -1.82 4.26 -7.78
CA GLN A 524 -0.84 4.86 -6.87
C GLN A 524 -1.18 6.30 -6.47
N ASP A 525 -1.28 7.17 -7.47
CA ASP A 525 -1.30 8.63 -7.30
C ASP A 525 -2.73 9.13 -7.03
N LEU A 526 -3.75 8.41 -7.51
CA LEU A 526 -5.17 8.81 -7.45
C LEU A 526 -6.06 7.91 -6.59
N ASN A 527 -5.57 6.78 -6.07
CA ASN A 527 -6.36 5.83 -5.26
C ASN A 527 -7.67 5.37 -5.92
N GLN A 528 -7.65 5.14 -7.24
CA GLN A 528 -8.77 4.64 -8.05
C GLN A 528 -8.50 3.21 -8.56
N PRO A 529 -8.54 2.19 -7.68
CA PRO A 529 -8.18 0.81 -8.03
C PRO A 529 -9.09 0.17 -9.09
N ASP A 530 -10.35 0.60 -9.24
CA ASP A 530 -11.23 0.09 -10.31
C ASP A 530 -10.89 0.68 -11.69
N SER A 531 -10.55 1.97 -11.75
CA SER A 531 -9.99 2.60 -12.96
C SER A 531 -8.69 1.90 -13.37
N ALA A 532 -7.79 1.65 -12.41
CA ALA A 532 -6.54 0.96 -12.65
C ALA A 532 -6.74 -0.49 -13.15
N LEU A 533 -7.61 -1.27 -12.49
CA LEU A 533 -7.98 -2.61 -12.94
C LEU A 533 -8.52 -2.61 -14.38
N SER A 534 -9.34 -1.63 -14.74
CA SER A 534 -9.86 -1.50 -16.10
C SER A 534 -8.74 -1.29 -17.12
N GLU A 535 -7.80 -0.36 -16.86
CA GLU A 535 -6.70 -0.06 -17.78
C GLU A 535 -5.67 -1.20 -17.85
N TYR A 536 -5.32 -1.84 -16.72
CA TYR A 536 -4.42 -3.00 -16.69
C TYR A 536 -4.97 -4.19 -17.47
N LEU A 537 -6.25 -4.55 -17.25
CA LEU A 537 -6.88 -5.67 -17.95
C LEU A 537 -7.05 -5.34 -19.44
N LEU A 538 -7.47 -4.13 -19.78
CA LEU A 538 -7.55 -3.66 -21.18
C LEU A 538 -6.19 -3.75 -21.89
N LEU A 539 -5.08 -3.38 -21.23
CA LEU A 539 -3.73 -3.52 -21.77
C LEU A 539 -3.40 -5.00 -22.04
N ALA A 540 -3.62 -5.88 -21.06
CA ALA A 540 -3.29 -7.30 -21.16
C ALA A 540 -4.19 -8.09 -22.13
N ASP A 541 -5.41 -7.60 -22.39
CA ASP A 541 -6.35 -8.15 -23.37
C ASP A 541 -6.08 -7.64 -24.79
N THR A 542 -5.73 -6.36 -24.94
CA THR A 542 -5.49 -5.72 -26.26
C THR A 542 -4.09 -6.02 -26.80
N TYR A 543 -3.09 -6.15 -25.92
CA TYR A 543 -1.68 -6.31 -26.28
C TYR A 543 -1.02 -7.51 -25.58
N PRO A 544 -1.52 -8.75 -25.78
CA PRO A 544 -1.04 -9.94 -25.05
C PRO A 544 0.43 -10.32 -25.34
N GLU A 545 1.02 -9.84 -26.43
CA GLU A 545 2.45 -10.05 -26.73
C GLU A 545 3.37 -8.98 -26.08
N SER A 546 2.81 -8.05 -25.29
CA SER A 546 3.56 -6.96 -24.67
C SER A 546 4.35 -7.39 -23.42
N PRO A 547 5.59 -6.89 -23.21
CA PRO A 547 6.32 -7.05 -21.94
C PRO A 547 5.63 -6.36 -20.74
N TYR A 548 4.61 -5.53 -20.98
CA TYR A 548 3.77 -4.93 -19.94
C TYR A 548 2.53 -5.77 -19.61
N ALA A 549 2.15 -6.78 -20.41
CA ALA A 549 0.91 -7.53 -20.22
C ALA A 549 0.97 -8.48 -19.02
N SER A 550 2.08 -9.20 -18.83
CA SER A 550 2.32 -10.02 -17.62
C SER A 550 2.35 -9.16 -16.35
N LYS A 551 2.99 -7.98 -16.42
CA LYS A 551 3.02 -6.99 -15.33
C LYS A 551 1.63 -6.46 -14.99
N ALA A 552 0.82 -6.10 -15.99
CA ALA A 552 -0.53 -5.59 -15.80
C ALA A 552 -1.47 -6.65 -15.17
N LEU A 553 -1.35 -7.91 -15.58
CA LEU A 553 -2.06 -9.02 -14.94
C LEU A 553 -1.59 -9.24 -13.49
N LEU A 554 -0.28 -9.16 -13.21
CA LEU A 554 0.24 -9.30 -11.84
C LEU A 554 -0.23 -8.15 -10.95
N ALA A 555 -0.19 -6.92 -11.44
CA ALA A 555 -0.73 -5.76 -10.73
C ALA A 555 -2.22 -5.95 -10.42
N SER A 556 -3.02 -6.36 -11.41
CA SER A 556 -4.44 -6.66 -11.25
C SER A 556 -4.71 -7.77 -10.22
N ALA A 557 -3.90 -8.83 -10.23
CA ALA A 557 -4.02 -9.94 -9.28
C ALA A 557 -3.74 -9.48 -7.84
N CYS A 558 -2.72 -8.65 -7.64
CA CYS A 558 -2.39 -8.04 -6.34
C CYS A 558 -3.53 -7.12 -5.83
N ILE A 559 -4.20 -6.36 -6.71
CA ILE A 559 -5.37 -5.55 -6.31
C ILE A 559 -6.52 -6.44 -5.84
N TYR A 560 -6.79 -7.56 -6.52
CA TYR A 560 -7.80 -8.52 -6.06
C TYR A 560 -7.39 -9.26 -4.78
N GLU A 561 -6.10 -9.57 -4.59
CA GLU A 561 -5.58 -10.18 -3.35
C GLU A 561 -5.80 -9.25 -2.14
N GLN A 562 -5.49 -7.95 -2.26
CA GLN A 562 -5.77 -6.95 -1.22
C GLN A 562 -7.28 -6.82 -0.92
N ARG A 563 -8.11 -6.88 -1.97
CA ARG A 563 -9.58 -6.92 -1.85
C ARG A 563 -10.13 -8.23 -1.30
N LYS A 564 -9.26 -9.23 -1.04
CA LYS A 564 -9.60 -10.60 -0.60
C LYS A 564 -10.46 -11.38 -1.60
N ASP A 565 -10.45 -10.98 -2.86
CA ASP A 565 -11.08 -11.71 -3.96
C ASP A 565 -10.09 -12.74 -4.53
N SER A 566 -9.83 -13.77 -3.72
CA SER A 566 -8.85 -14.81 -4.01
C SER A 566 -9.17 -15.57 -5.31
N LEU A 567 -10.43 -15.63 -5.74
CA LEU A 567 -10.82 -16.29 -6.99
C LEU A 567 -10.38 -15.48 -8.21
N LYS A 568 -10.62 -14.16 -8.24
CA LYS A 568 -10.14 -13.31 -9.35
C LYS A 568 -8.62 -13.18 -9.35
N ALA A 569 -8.01 -13.05 -8.18
CA ALA A 569 -6.55 -13.07 -8.06
C ALA A 569 -5.97 -14.38 -8.63
N ARG A 570 -6.55 -15.53 -8.26
CA ARG A 570 -6.11 -16.85 -8.74
C ARG A 570 -6.25 -17.03 -10.25
N GLY A 571 -7.41 -16.67 -10.84
CA GLY A 571 -7.58 -16.77 -12.30
C GLY A 571 -6.59 -15.90 -13.08
N LEU A 572 -6.18 -14.75 -12.53
CA LEU A 572 -5.12 -13.93 -13.12
C LEU A 572 -3.72 -14.54 -12.93
N TYR A 573 -3.43 -15.14 -11.77
CA TYR A 573 -2.19 -15.88 -11.54
C TYR A 573 -2.05 -17.08 -12.48
N GLU A 574 -3.11 -17.87 -12.68
CA GLU A 574 -3.19 -18.94 -13.67
C GLU A 574 -2.99 -18.40 -15.09
N ARG A 575 -3.60 -17.25 -15.42
CA ARG A 575 -3.38 -16.58 -16.71
C ARG A 575 -1.94 -16.13 -16.90
N ILE A 576 -1.26 -15.61 -15.88
CA ILE A 576 0.17 -15.22 -15.97
C ILE A 576 1.04 -16.45 -16.24
N VAL A 577 0.89 -17.50 -15.43
CA VAL A 577 1.71 -18.73 -15.51
C VAL A 577 1.50 -19.47 -16.83
N ASN A 578 0.25 -19.55 -17.31
CA ASN A 578 -0.06 -20.18 -18.59
C ASN A 578 0.32 -19.32 -19.81
N LEU A 579 0.01 -18.02 -19.82
CA LEU A 579 0.23 -17.16 -20.99
C LEU A 579 1.64 -16.59 -21.11
N TYR A 580 2.38 -16.44 -20.00
CA TYR A 580 3.70 -15.80 -19.96
C TYR A 580 4.78 -16.68 -19.29
N PRO A 581 4.91 -17.98 -19.60
CA PRO A 581 5.73 -18.93 -18.84
C PRO A 581 7.23 -18.58 -18.77
N SER A 582 7.72 -17.73 -19.68
CA SER A 582 9.10 -17.25 -19.70
C SER A 582 9.32 -15.91 -18.97
N SER A 583 8.27 -15.30 -18.39
CA SER A 583 8.37 -13.97 -17.78
C SER A 583 8.80 -14.04 -16.30
N PRO A 584 9.38 -12.96 -15.75
CA PRO A 584 9.67 -12.85 -14.32
C PRO A 584 8.41 -13.04 -13.46
N GLU A 585 7.26 -12.54 -13.92
CA GLU A 585 5.98 -12.60 -13.21
C GLU A 585 5.45 -14.03 -13.10
N ALA A 586 5.52 -14.84 -14.17
CA ALA A 586 5.15 -16.25 -14.09
C ALA A 586 6.03 -17.03 -13.12
N LYS A 587 7.34 -16.73 -13.10
CA LYS A 587 8.24 -17.33 -12.11
C LYS A 587 7.87 -16.93 -10.68
N TYR A 588 7.65 -15.65 -10.41
CA TYR A 588 7.24 -15.19 -9.08
C TYR A 588 5.92 -15.82 -8.61
N VAL A 589 4.95 -15.95 -9.50
CA VAL A 589 3.65 -16.56 -9.19
C VAL A 589 3.80 -18.04 -8.83
N ALA A 590 4.62 -18.80 -9.57
CA ALA A 590 4.94 -20.19 -9.25
C ALA A 590 5.77 -20.33 -7.94
N ASP A 591 6.77 -19.46 -7.74
CA ASP A 591 7.58 -19.41 -6.51
C ASP A 591 6.74 -19.02 -5.27
N LYS A 592 5.63 -18.29 -5.45
CA LYS A 592 4.67 -17.90 -4.37
C LYS A 592 3.60 -18.97 -4.11
N TYR A 593 3.16 -19.68 -5.15
CA TYR A 593 2.07 -20.66 -5.09
C TYR A 593 2.53 -22.01 -5.65
N ASN A 594 2.95 -22.92 -4.76
CA ASN A 594 3.48 -24.25 -5.11
C ASN A 594 2.54 -25.13 -5.98
N ASP A 595 1.25 -24.78 -6.08
CA ASP A 595 0.26 -25.48 -6.90
C ASP A 595 0.05 -24.84 -8.29
N LEU A 596 0.79 -23.77 -8.61
CA LEU A 596 0.88 -23.18 -9.95
C LEU A 596 2.21 -23.55 -10.61
N VAL A 597 2.17 -24.59 -11.45
CA VAL A 597 3.33 -25.07 -12.21
C VAL A 597 3.40 -24.34 -13.56
N ILE A 598 4.58 -23.85 -13.93
CA ILE A 598 4.84 -23.25 -15.25
C ILE A 598 4.84 -24.36 -16.31
N PRO A 599 3.96 -24.33 -17.34
CA PRO A 599 3.91 -25.37 -18.35
C PRO A 599 5.24 -25.51 -19.12
N THR A 600 5.85 -26.68 -18.99
CA THR A 600 7.06 -27.07 -19.72
C THR A 600 6.71 -27.64 -21.10
N LYS A 601 7.72 -28.04 -21.87
CA LYS A 601 7.48 -28.79 -23.11
C LYS A 601 6.94 -30.20 -22.88
N GLU A 602 7.15 -30.76 -21.68
CA GLU A 602 6.72 -32.12 -21.34
C GLU A 602 5.22 -32.12 -20.94
N ASP A 603 4.73 -31.02 -20.36
CA ASP A 603 3.32 -30.86 -19.98
C ASP A 603 2.36 -30.76 -21.17
N VAL A 604 2.80 -30.30 -22.34
CA VAL A 604 1.95 -30.20 -23.54
C VAL A 604 1.48 -31.59 -24.02
N ALA A 605 2.32 -32.62 -23.83
CA ALA A 605 1.92 -34.01 -24.07
C ALA A 605 0.89 -34.49 -23.05
N GLY A 606 1.04 -34.10 -21.77
CA GLY A 606 0.10 -34.41 -20.69
C GLY A 606 -1.28 -33.78 -20.90
N LEU A 607 -1.33 -32.49 -21.26
CA LEU A 607 -2.57 -31.79 -21.61
C LEU A 607 -3.27 -32.43 -22.81
N TYR A 608 -2.50 -32.89 -23.80
CA TYR A 608 -3.02 -33.58 -24.96
C TYR A 608 -3.64 -34.94 -24.59
N THR A 609 -2.97 -35.74 -23.75
CA THR A 609 -3.53 -37.00 -23.22
C THR A 609 -4.78 -36.74 -22.38
N GLN A 610 -4.79 -35.69 -21.56
CA GLN A 610 -5.96 -35.30 -20.76
C GLN A 610 -7.17 -34.96 -21.63
N ALA A 611 -6.96 -34.35 -22.81
CA ALA A 611 -8.03 -34.09 -23.77
C ALA A 611 -8.55 -35.38 -24.44
N GLU A 612 -7.67 -36.36 -24.72
CA GLU A 612 -8.09 -37.70 -25.16
C GLU A 612 -8.85 -38.44 -24.04
N ASP A 613 -8.42 -38.40 -22.78
CA ASP A 613 -9.13 -39.01 -21.65
C ASP A 613 -10.50 -38.37 -21.38
N LEU A 614 -10.62 -37.04 -21.48
CA LEU A 614 -11.90 -36.33 -21.37
C LEU A 614 -12.89 -36.84 -22.43
N TYR A 615 -12.44 -37.02 -23.67
CA TYR A 615 -13.27 -37.52 -24.75
C TYR A 615 -13.60 -39.02 -24.64
N PHE A 616 -12.59 -39.88 -24.49
CA PHE A 616 -12.74 -41.35 -24.60
C PHE A 616 -13.11 -42.05 -23.28
N VAL A 617 -12.66 -41.54 -22.13
CA VAL A 617 -12.89 -42.17 -20.81
C VAL A 617 -14.05 -41.51 -20.08
N ASN A 618 -14.10 -40.16 -20.08
CA ASN A 618 -15.10 -39.40 -19.33
C ASN A 618 -16.35 -39.03 -20.17
N ASN A 619 -16.27 -39.13 -21.51
CA ASN A 619 -17.31 -38.69 -22.45
C ASN A 619 -17.73 -37.22 -22.25
N ASP A 620 -16.78 -36.36 -21.87
CA ASP A 620 -16.93 -34.90 -21.77
C ASP A 620 -16.37 -34.23 -23.02
N VAL A 621 -17.24 -34.11 -24.02
CA VAL A 621 -16.90 -33.67 -25.38
C VAL A 621 -16.55 -32.19 -25.42
N ASP A 622 -17.28 -31.36 -24.68
CA ASP A 622 -17.09 -29.90 -24.69
C ASP A 622 -15.77 -29.53 -24.01
N SER A 623 -15.44 -30.15 -22.86
CA SER A 623 -14.14 -29.96 -22.21
C SER A 623 -12.98 -30.48 -23.04
N ALA A 624 -13.14 -31.61 -23.73
CA ALA A 624 -12.11 -32.14 -24.64
C ALA A 624 -11.85 -31.21 -25.83
N LEU A 625 -12.92 -30.74 -26.51
CA LEU A 625 -12.81 -29.78 -27.62
C LEU A 625 -12.11 -28.48 -27.19
N ALA A 626 -12.50 -27.93 -26.03
CA ALA A 626 -11.88 -26.74 -25.47
C ALA A 626 -10.40 -26.94 -25.12
N LEU A 627 -10.01 -28.12 -24.62
CA LEU A 627 -8.62 -28.42 -24.29
C LEU A 627 -7.74 -28.68 -25.53
N PHE A 628 -8.26 -29.33 -26.57
CA PHE A 628 -7.58 -29.41 -27.88
C PHE A 628 -7.40 -28.03 -28.52
N GLU A 629 -8.43 -27.18 -28.48
CA GLU A 629 -8.33 -25.80 -28.96
C GLU A 629 -7.35 -24.95 -28.14
N PHE A 630 -7.32 -25.13 -26.83
CA PHE A 630 -6.30 -24.53 -25.96
C PHE A 630 -4.89 -24.94 -26.42
N ILE A 631 -4.63 -26.23 -26.67
CA ILE A 631 -3.31 -26.70 -27.12
C ILE A 631 -2.92 -26.10 -28.49
N GLU A 632 -3.86 -26.06 -29.44
CA GLU A 632 -3.65 -25.48 -30.77
C GLU A 632 -3.27 -23.99 -30.69
N ASN A 633 -4.09 -23.19 -29.99
CA ASN A 633 -3.93 -21.74 -29.88
C ASN A 633 -2.75 -21.36 -28.96
N ARG A 634 -2.49 -22.13 -27.90
CA ARG A 634 -1.47 -21.82 -26.88
C ARG A 634 -0.07 -22.27 -27.28
N PHE A 635 0.05 -23.39 -27.99
CA PHE A 635 1.34 -23.99 -28.36
C PHE A 635 1.46 -24.24 -29.87
N PRO A 636 1.20 -23.27 -30.77
CA PRO A 636 1.05 -23.51 -32.22
C PRO A 636 2.30 -24.03 -32.95
N LYS A 637 3.47 -24.06 -32.28
CA LYS A 637 4.74 -24.64 -32.77
C LYS A 637 5.06 -26.02 -32.14
N SER A 638 4.15 -26.59 -31.37
CA SER A 638 4.24 -27.92 -30.80
C SER A 638 3.83 -28.98 -31.82
N GLU A 639 4.45 -30.17 -31.75
CA GLU A 639 4.02 -31.35 -32.51
C GLU A 639 2.58 -31.77 -32.20
N PHE A 640 2.08 -31.41 -31.00
CA PHE A 640 0.71 -31.65 -30.57
C PHE A 640 -0.30 -30.62 -31.10
N ALA A 641 0.11 -29.47 -31.65
CA ALA A 641 -0.84 -28.46 -32.14
C ALA A 641 -1.60 -28.94 -33.38
N ALA A 642 -0.88 -29.41 -34.41
CA ALA A 642 -1.48 -30.01 -35.59
C ALA A 642 -2.29 -31.30 -35.26
N LYS A 643 -1.83 -32.07 -34.25
CA LYS A 643 -2.58 -33.24 -33.74
C LYS A 643 -3.90 -32.81 -33.09
N SER A 644 -3.88 -31.76 -32.26
CA SER A 644 -5.06 -31.23 -31.56
C SER A 644 -6.08 -30.63 -32.53
N ALA A 645 -5.62 -29.86 -33.51
CA ALA A 645 -6.47 -29.31 -34.57
C ALA A 645 -7.19 -30.42 -35.35
N PHE A 646 -6.47 -31.50 -35.69
CA PHE A 646 -7.04 -32.67 -36.36
C PHE A 646 -7.99 -33.47 -35.46
N SER A 647 -7.67 -33.69 -34.19
CA SER A 647 -8.56 -34.35 -33.22
C SER A 647 -9.84 -33.53 -33.02
N ARG A 648 -9.75 -32.20 -32.91
CA ARG A 648 -10.87 -31.26 -32.85
C ARG A 648 -11.76 -31.38 -34.09
N ALA A 649 -11.18 -31.34 -35.29
CA ALA A 649 -11.90 -31.52 -36.55
C ALA A 649 -12.57 -32.91 -36.69
N TRP A 650 -11.92 -33.97 -36.20
CA TRP A 650 -12.44 -35.34 -36.19
C TRP A 650 -13.61 -35.53 -35.21
N ILE A 651 -13.54 -34.92 -34.03
CA ILE A 651 -14.64 -34.91 -33.06
C ILE A 651 -15.85 -34.16 -33.62
N ILE A 652 -15.65 -32.96 -34.15
CA ILE A 652 -16.69 -32.15 -34.82
C ILE A 652 -17.36 -32.98 -35.94
N GLY A 653 -16.55 -33.65 -36.77
CA GLY A 653 -17.05 -34.47 -37.87
C GLY A 653 -17.81 -35.74 -37.49
N ASN A 654 -17.61 -36.28 -36.28
CA ASN A 654 -18.32 -37.47 -35.80
C ASN A 654 -19.53 -37.13 -34.90
N MET A 655 -19.53 -35.95 -34.26
CA MET A 655 -20.60 -35.51 -33.36
C MET A 655 -21.78 -34.85 -34.09
N LEU A 656 -21.53 -34.23 -35.24
CA LEU A 656 -22.52 -33.47 -36.01
C LEU A 656 -23.02 -34.20 -37.26
N GLU A 657 -23.24 -35.52 -37.18
CA GLU A 657 -23.95 -36.30 -38.22
C GLU A 657 -25.47 -35.98 -38.25
N THR A 658 -25.80 -34.73 -38.59
CA THR A 658 -27.11 -34.34 -39.13
C THR A 658 -26.92 -33.98 -40.61
N ASP A 659 -27.62 -34.66 -41.50
CA ASP A 659 -27.45 -34.58 -42.96
C ASP A 659 -27.35 -33.13 -43.50
N GLY A 660 -26.13 -32.70 -43.83
CA GLY A 660 -25.87 -31.48 -44.60
C GLY A 660 -25.07 -30.37 -43.92
N ASP A 661 -24.56 -30.54 -42.70
CA ASP A 661 -23.64 -29.56 -42.11
C ASP A 661 -22.24 -29.61 -42.78
N SER A 662 -21.66 -28.43 -43.02
CA SER A 662 -20.34 -28.23 -43.60
C SER A 662 -19.24 -28.02 -42.55
N SER A 663 -19.59 -27.89 -41.26
CA SER A 663 -18.67 -27.65 -40.14
C SER A 663 -17.44 -28.58 -40.15
N ALA A 664 -17.65 -29.88 -40.35
CA ALA A 664 -16.60 -30.88 -40.44
C ALA A 664 -15.61 -30.62 -41.59
N TYR A 665 -16.12 -30.24 -42.77
CA TYR A 665 -15.29 -29.89 -43.93
C TYR A 665 -14.45 -28.63 -43.67
N TYR A 666 -15.04 -27.62 -43.03
CA TYR A 666 -14.32 -26.40 -42.66
C TYR A 666 -13.23 -26.67 -41.61
N ALA A 667 -13.52 -27.45 -40.56
CA ALA A 667 -12.54 -27.81 -39.55
C ALA A 667 -11.35 -28.61 -40.13
N PHE A 668 -11.61 -29.57 -41.05
CA PHE A 668 -10.50 -30.23 -41.75
C PHE A 668 -9.77 -29.28 -42.72
N SER A 669 -10.45 -28.30 -43.35
CA SER A 669 -9.78 -27.32 -44.20
C SER A 669 -8.83 -26.41 -43.42
N GLU A 670 -9.20 -26.04 -42.18
CA GLU A 670 -8.39 -25.25 -41.27
C GLU A 670 -7.09 -25.98 -40.89
N VAL A 671 -7.15 -27.30 -40.65
CA VAL A 671 -5.97 -28.15 -40.43
C VAL A 671 -5.04 -28.14 -41.65
N VAL A 672 -5.59 -28.19 -42.85
CA VAL A 672 -4.81 -28.16 -44.11
C VAL A 672 -4.17 -26.80 -44.36
N GLU A 673 -4.84 -25.70 -44.00
CA GLU A 673 -4.34 -24.34 -44.17
C GLU A 673 -3.29 -23.95 -43.12
N LYS A 674 -3.53 -24.28 -41.83
CA LYS A 674 -2.60 -23.98 -40.72
C LYS A 674 -1.38 -24.90 -40.68
N TYR A 675 -1.53 -26.18 -41.03
CA TYR A 675 -0.49 -27.21 -40.82
C TYR A 675 -0.15 -28.04 -42.09
N PRO A 676 0.04 -27.43 -43.27
CA PRO A 676 0.04 -28.10 -44.59
C PRO A 676 1.10 -29.19 -44.77
N GLU A 677 2.24 -29.07 -44.09
CA GLU A 677 3.40 -29.99 -44.16
C GLU A 677 3.32 -31.16 -43.15
N THR A 678 2.20 -31.32 -42.44
CA THR A 678 2.02 -32.35 -41.40
C THR A 678 1.27 -33.57 -41.91
N PRO A 679 1.50 -34.78 -41.36
CA PRO A 679 0.72 -35.98 -41.73
C PRO A 679 -0.78 -35.82 -41.44
N TYR A 680 -1.14 -34.97 -40.49
CA TYR A 680 -2.53 -34.63 -40.16
C TYR A 680 -3.22 -33.85 -41.28
N ALA A 681 -2.50 -32.97 -42.00
CA ALA A 681 -3.03 -32.30 -43.18
C ALA A 681 -3.24 -33.27 -44.37
N GLU A 682 -2.42 -34.32 -44.51
CA GLU A 682 -2.65 -35.35 -45.53
C GLU A 682 -3.89 -36.21 -45.23
N GLU A 683 -4.06 -36.70 -44.00
CA GLU A 683 -5.30 -37.42 -43.64
C GLU A 683 -6.53 -36.49 -43.65
N ALA A 684 -6.38 -35.19 -43.36
CA ALA A 684 -7.45 -34.20 -43.54
C ALA A 684 -7.83 -34.04 -45.02
N LYS A 685 -6.87 -33.94 -45.95
CA LYS A 685 -7.12 -33.96 -47.41
C LYS A 685 -7.85 -35.23 -47.84
N ILE A 686 -7.54 -36.39 -47.24
CA ILE A 686 -8.26 -37.66 -47.48
C ILE A 686 -9.70 -37.58 -46.93
N LYS A 687 -9.90 -37.09 -45.71
CA LYS A 687 -11.22 -36.91 -45.06
C LYS A 687 -12.13 -35.95 -45.83
N MET A 688 -11.57 -34.89 -46.40
CA MET A 688 -12.27 -33.93 -47.28
C MET A 688 -12.52 -34.47 -48.71
N GLY A 689 -12.06 -35.68 -49.04
CA GLY A 689 -12.18 -36.28 -50.38
C GLY A 689 -11.26 -35.67 -51.45
N LEU A 690 -10.29 -34.83 -51.05
CA LEU A 690 -9.33 -34.17 -51.94
C LEU A 690 -8.18 -35.11 -52.37
N ALA A 691 -7.97 -36.22 -51.64
CA ALA A 691 -6.97 -37.25 -51.93
C ALA A 691 -7.56 -38.67 -51.86
N LYS A 692 -6.91 -39.65 -52.50
CA LYS A 692 -7.32 -41.07 -52.49
C LYS A 692 -6.19 -41.95 -51.95
N ARG A 693 -6.50 -42.85 -51.02
CA ARG A 693 -5.57 -43.89 -50.55
C ARG A 693 -5.24 -44.87 -51.68
N GLU A 694 -3.97 -45.04 -51.99
CA GLU A 694 -3.50 -46.07 -52.92
C GLU A 694 -3.53 -47.47 -52.27
N ARG A 695 -4.02 -48.47 -52.99
CA ARG A 695 -3.91 -49.89 -52.61
C ARG A 695 -2.74 -50.53 -53.35
N GLN A 696 -1.79 -51.14 -52.62
CA GLN A 696 -0.77 -51.98 -53.23
C GLN A 696 -1.32 -53.41 -53.46
N GLU A 697 -1.50 -53.81 -54.73
CA GLU A 697 -1.65 -55.23 -55.10
C GLU A 697 -0.27 -55.89 -55.30
N LYS A 698 -0.08 -57.11 -54.78
CA LYS A 698 0.79 -58.11 -55.39
C LYS A 698 0.09 -59.46 -55.48
N ARG A 699 -0.27 -59.85 -56.71
CA ARG A 699 -0.70 -61.22 -57.09
C ARG A 699 0.48 -62.18 -56.92
N GLN A 700 0.27 -63.48 -56.66
CA GLN A 700 -0.07 -64.57 -57.61
C GLN A 700 -0.32 -65.87 -56.78
N GLN A 701 -1.02 -66.93 -57.19
CA GLN A 701 -2.02 -67.23 -58.25
C GLN A 701 -2.81 -68.52 -57.82
N PRO A 702 -3.88 -68.98 -58.54
CA PRO A 702 -4.93 -69.86 -57.97
C PRO A 702 -4.98 -71.32 -58.47
N GLU A 703 -5.89 -72.14 -57.90
CA GLU A 703 -6.53 -73.30 -58.57
C GLU A 703 -7.92 -73.65 -57.95
N GLN A 704 -8.70 -74.57 -58.56
CA GLN A 704 -10.19 -74.73 -58.38
C GLN A 704 -10.64 -76.22 -58.52
N LEU A 705 -11.90 -76.72 -58.33
CA LEU A 705 -13.24 -76.16 -58.03
C LEU A 705 -13.79 -76.75 -56.67
N THR A 706 -15.01 -77.26 -56.36
CA THR A 706 -16.30 -77.58 -57.05
C THR A 706 -17.50 -77.76 -56.05
N GLU A 707 -18.71 -77.97 -56.60
CA GLU A 707 -19.98 -78.67 -56.14
C GLU A 707 -19.88 -79.73 -55.01
N GLU A 708 -20.90 -80.20 -54.24
CA GLU A 708 -22.38 -80.04 -54.03
C GLU A 708 -22.79 -80.88 -52.76
N GLU A 709 -23.98 -80.96 -52.10
CA GLU A 709 -25.23 -80.16 -51.87
C GLU A 709 -26.10 -80.89 -50.74
N ILE A 710 -27.25 -80.33 -50.32
CA ILE A 710 -28.43 -80.90 -49.57
C ILE A 710 -28.35 -81.12 -48.03
N LEU A 711 -28.84 -80.10 -47.30
CA LEU A 711 -29.87 -80.07 -46.20
C LEU A 711 -29.99 -81.13 -45.05
N THR A 712 -29.80 -80.62 -43.80
CA THR A 712 -30.60 -80.86 -42.54
C THR A 712 -30.67 -82.26 -41.85
N PRO A 713 -31.14 -82.38 -40.58
CA PRO A 713 -31.17 -81.46 -39.41
C PRO A 713 -30.23 -81.94 -38.26
N GLU A 714 -29.58 -81.07 -37.47
CA GLU A 714 -30.04 -80.45 -36.19
C GLU A 714 -30.30 -81.46 -35.03
N GLU A 715 -29.75 -81.34 -33.81
CA GLU A 715 -28.97 -80.24 -33.18
C GLU A 715 -27.59 -80.67 -32.60
N ASP A 716 -27.40 -81.91 -32.13
CA ASP A 716 -26.18 -82.36 -31.41
C ASP A 716 -24.93 -82.54 -32.31
N SER A 717 -25.13 -82.68 -33.62
CA SER A 717 -24.05 -82.62 -34.62
C SER A 717 -23.54 -81.19 -34.84
N LEU A 718 -24.40 -80.19 -34.64
CA LEU A 718 -24.14 -78.78 -34.99
C LEU A 718 -22.98 -78.21 -34.16
N ASN A 719 -22.96 -78.47 -32.86
CA ASN A 719 -21.91 -77.97 -31.96
C ASN A 719 -20.53 -78.58 -32.27
N ARG A 720 -20.47 -79.88 -32.59
CA ARG A 720 -19.21 -80.54 -33.00
C ARG A 720 -18.73 -80.08 -34.36
N ALA A 721 -19.62 -79.96 -35.35
CA ALA A 721 -19.27 -79.41 -36.67
C ALA A 721 -18.79 -77.95 -36.58
N ARG A 722 -19.45 -77.11 -35.78
CA ARG A 722 -19.09 -75.70 -35.59
C ARG A 722 -17.74 -75.54 -34.89
N ALA A 723 -17.47 -76.32 -33.84
CA ALA A 723 -16.16 -76.34 -33.18
C ALA A 723 -15.03 -76.83 -34.10
N ASP A 724 -15.28 -77.84 -34.93
CA ASP A 724 -14.26 -78.34 -35.87
C ASP A 724 -14.03 -77.37 -37.05
N SER A 725 -15.07 -76.68 -37.52
CA SER A 725 -14.96 -75.59 -38.49
C SER A 725 -14.19 -74.38 -37.95
N LEU A 726 -14.45 -73.95 -36.71
CA LEU A 726 -13.70 -72.87 -36.07
C LEU A 726 -12.24 -73.25 -35.81
N ARG A 727 -11.95 -74.52 -35.48
CA ARG A 727 -10.57 -75.04 -35.41
C ARG A 727 -9.87 -75.05 -36.77
N ARG A 728 -10.55 -75.41 -37.86
CA ARG A 728 -10.00 -75.30 -39.22
C ARG A 728 -9.72 -73.84 -39.59
N LEU A 729 -10.62 -72.91 -39.24
CA LEU A 729 -10.43 -71.47 -39.40
C LEU A 729 -9.20 -70.97 -38.62
N ALA A 730 -8.98 -71.48 -37.41
CA ALA A 730 -7.80 -71.15 -36.61
C ALA A 730 -6.50 -71.58 -37.31
N PHE A 731 -6.49 -72.69 -38.04
CA PHE A 731 -5.30 -73.14 -38.79
C PHE A 731 -5.03 -72.34 -40.07
N THR A 732 -6.02 -71.63 -40.62
CA THR A 732 -5.82 -70.73 -41.78
C THR A 732 -5.33 -69.32 -41.41
N LEU A 733 -5.40 -68.93 -40.13
CA LEU A 733 -4.89 -67.63 -39.66
C LEU A 733 -3.37 -67.69 -39.39
N PRO A 734 -2.61 -66.61 -39.68
CA PRO A 734 -1.22 -66.49 -39.26
C PRO A 734 -1.11 -66.51 -37.72
N PRO A 735 -0.03 -67.04 -37.14
CA PRO A 735 0.20 -66.89 -35.70
C PRO A 735 0.39 -65.41 -35.35
N ALA A 736 -0.06 -65.01 -34.17
CA ALA A 736 0.19 -63.66 -33.63
C ALA A 736 1.70 -63.37 -33.52
N PRO A 737 2.11 -62.08 -33.48
CA PRO A 737 3.48 -61.69 -33.18
C PRO A 737 3.99 -62.24 -31.84
N ALA A 738 5.27 -62.01 -31.54
CA ALA A 738 5.78 -62.25 -30.20
C ALA A 738 4.98 -61.41 -29.17
N VAL A 739 4.66 -62.00 -28.02
CA VAL A 739 4.09 -61.22 -26.91
C VAL A 739 5.17 -60.29 -26.37
N LYS A 740 4.80 -59.05 -26.10
CA LYS A 740 5.66 -58.03 -25.49
C LYS A 740 5.47 -58.07 -23.97
N ASP A 741 4.24 -57.83 -23.51
CA ASP A 741 3.84 -57.92 -22.11
C ASP A 741 2.66 -58.89 -21.97
N THR A 742 2.80 -59.92 -21.13
CA THR A 742 1.77 -60.96 -20.92
C THR A 742 0.74 -60.54 -19.89
N GLY A 743 -0.55 -60.56 -20.24
CA GLY A 743 -1.64 -60.46 -19.27
C GLY A 743 -1.70 -61.68 -18.35
N GLU A 744 -1.94 -61.45 -17.06
CA GLU A 744 -1.89 -62.52 -16.05
C GLU A 744 -3.13 -63.43 -16.11
N PHE A 745 -2.91 -64.74 -16.16
CA PHE A 745 -3.97 -65.76 -16.15
C PHE A 745 -4.15 -66.35 -14.74
N LEU A 746 -5.16 -65.85 -14.01
CA LEU A 746 -5.46 -66.30 -12.65
C LEU A 746 -6.37 -67.53 -12.65
N TYR A 747 -5.78 -68.73 -12.51
CA TYR A 747 -6.52 -69.99 -12.53
C TYR A 747 -7.65 -70.03 -11.46
N PRO A 748 -8.93 -70.21 -11.81
CA PRO A 748 -10.04 -70.10 -10.85
C PRO A 748 -9.96 -71.09 -9.67
N GLU A 749 -10.02 -70.58 -8.44
CA GLU A 749 -9.76 -71.36 -7.22
C GLU A 749 -10.68 -72.59 -7.06
N HIS A 750 -11.96 -72.46 -7.41
CA HIS A 750 -12.93 -73.56 -7.30
C HIS A 750 -12.61 -74.74 -8.24
N LEU A 751 -11.85 -74.50 -9.31
CA LEU A 751 -11.44 -75.51 -10.28
C LEU A 751 -10.12 -76.20 -9.94
N LEU A 752 -9.32 -75.65 -9.00
CA LEU A 752 -8.01 -76.22 -8.59
C LEU A 752 -8.12 -77.70 -8.19
N ARG A 753 -9.22 -78.06 -7.50
CA ARG A 753 -9.50 -79.45 -7.07
C ARG A 753 -9.82 -80.41 -8.22
N LEU A 754 -10.28 -79.89 -9.35
CA LEU A 754 -10.60 -80.68 -10.56
C LEU A 754 -9.38 -80.87 -11.47
N LYS A 755 -8.30 -80.12 -11.25
CA LYS A 755 -7.05 -80.13 -12.03
C LYS A 755 -7.26 -80.06 -13.55
N PHE A 756 -8.23 -79.24 -13.98
CA PHE A 756 -8.57 -79.07 -15.38
C PHE A 756 -7.42 -78.39 -16.12
N LYS A 757 -6.96 -78.95 -17.24
CA LYS A 757 -5.87 -78.38 -18.04
C LYS A 757 -6.15 -78.50 -19.53
N GLY A 758 -5.67 -77.53 -20.29
CA GLY A 758 -6.02 -77.43 -21.71
C GLY A 758 -5.50 -76.16 -22.35
N ARG A 759 -6.29 -75.64 -23.29
CA ARG A 759 -5.99 -74.42 -24.02
C ARG A 759 -7.26 -73.72 -24.48
N VAL A 760 -7.20 -72.40 -24.59
CA VAL A 760 -8.18 -71.57 -25.28
C VAL A 760 -7.52 -70.97 -26.52
N THR A 761 -8.18 -71.06 -27.67
CA THR A 761 -7.66 -70.57 -28.95
C THR A 761 -8.51 -69.42 -29.45
N PHE A 762 -7.87 -68.29 -29.73
CA PHE A 762 -8.50 -67.06 -30.17
C PHE A 762 -8.06 -66.68 -31.58
N LYS A 763 -8.98 -66.10 -32.34
CA LYS A 763 -8.72 -65.20 -33.45
C LYS A 763 -8.68 -63.79 -32.86
N ILE A 764 -7.63 -63.04 -33.11
CA ILE A 764 -7.41 -61.71 -32.52
C ILE A 764 -7.02 -60.71 -33.60
N LYS A 765 -7.36 -59.44 -33.40
CA LYS A 765 -6.86 -58.30 -34.18
C LYS A 765 -6.16 -57.34 -33.23
N ILE A 766 -5.03 -56.82 -33.67
CA ILE A 766 -4.14 -55.99 -32.84
C ILE A 766 -3.89 -54.64 -33.50
N ASP A 767 -3.81 -53.59 -32.69
CA ASP A 767 -3.55 -52.23 -33.17
C ASP A 767 -2.06 -51.97 -33.45
N LEU A 768 -1.75 -50.73 -33.87
CA LEU A 768 -0.39 -50.25 -34.14
C LEU A 768 0.53 -50.21 -32.91
N PHE A 769 -0.03 -50.34 -31.70
CA PHE A 769 0.70 -50.33 -30.43
C PHE A 769 0.84 -51.74 -29.82
N GLY A 770 0.10 -52.71 -30.34
CA GLY A 770 0.12 -54.12 -29.94
C GLY A 770 -1.06 -54.57 -29.08
N ASN A 771 -2.08 -53.74 -28.85
CA ASN A 771 -3.23 -54.06 -28.00
C ASN A 771 -4.28 -54.87 -28.77
N VAL A 772 -5.01 -55.76 -28.09
CA VAL A 772 -6.09 -56.56 -28.70
C VAL A 772 -7.36 -55.72 -28.84
N VAL A 773 -7.68 -55.28 -30.07
CA VAL A 773 -8.82 -54.40 -30.37
C VAL A 773 -10.07 -55.13 -30.87
N ASP A 774 -9.93 -56.39 -31.31
CA ASP A 774 -11.07 -57.30 -31.54
C ASP A 774 -10.62 -58.75 -31.31
N TYR A 775 -11.53 -59.60 -30.83
CA TYR A 775 -11.25 -61.01 -30.60
C TYR A 775 -12.48 -61.90 -30.79
N GLN A 776 -12.23 -63.13 -31.23
CA GLN A 776 -13.23 -64.18 -31.35
C GLN A 776 -12.64 -65.50 -30.87
N MET A 777 -13.27 -66.11 -29.85
CA MET A 777 -12.86 -67.43 -29.36
C MET A 777 -13.21 -68.51 -30.40
N LEU A 778 -12.19 -69.12 -31.00
CA LEU A 778 -12.33 -70.19 -32.00
C LEU A 778 -12.28 -71.59 -31.38
N GLY A 779 -11.66 -71.72 -30.20
CA GLY A 779 -11.51 -72.97 -29.47
C GLY A 779 -11.65 -72.75 -27.97
N PRO A 780 -12.87 -72.71 -27.41
CA PRO A 780 -13.09 -72.74 -25.97
C PRO A 780 -12.47 -73.99 -25.32
N SER A 781 -12.11 -73.89 -24.05
CA SER A 781 -11.67 -75.01 -23.21
C SER A 781 -12.80 -75.99 -22.88
N GLY A 782 -14.05 -75.51 -22.91
CA GLY A 782 -15.23 -76.25 -22.48
C GLY A 782 -15.62 -76.00 -21.02
N ASN A 783 -15.02 -75.01 -20.37
CA ASN A 783 -15.42 -74.49 -19.06
C ASN A 783 -15.50 -72.96 -19.14
N ALA A 784 -16.69 -72.41 -18.91
CA ALA A 784 -16.98 -70.99 -19.08
C ALA A 784 -16.14 -70.06 -18.19
N ASP A 785 -15.80 -70.49 -16.96
CA ASP A 785 -15.02 -69.68 -16.02
C ASP A 785 -13.58 -69.52 -16.52
N ILE A 786 -13.00 -70.61 -17.03
CA ILE A 786 -11.66 -70.62 -17.65
C ILE A 786 -11.66 -69.86 -18.97
N ASP A 787 -12.71 -70.00 -19.77
CA ASP A 787 -12.87 -69.29 -21.04
C ASP A 787 -13.03 -67.77 -20.81
N SER A 788 -13.63 -67.36 -19.69
CA SER A 788 -13.71 -65.95 -19.25
C SER A 788 -12.35 -65.41 -18.82
N VAL A 789 -11.63 -66.08 -17.91
CA VAL A 789 -10.30 -65.63 -17.48
C VAL A 789 -9.29 -65.62 -18.63
N ALA A 790 -9.38 -66.58 -19.57
CA ALA A 790 -8.55 -66.58 -20.77
C ALA A 790 -8.83 -65.38 -21.68
N THR A 791 -10.05 -64.86 -21.67
CA THR A 791 -10.44 -63.67 -22.41
C THR A 791 -9.92 -62.39 -21.74
N GLU A 792 -10.00 -62.30 -20.42
CA GLU A 792 -9.47 -61.19 -19.63
C GLU A 792 -7.94 -61.09 -19.72
N ALA A 793 -7.23 -62.22 -19.54
CA ALA A 793 -5.78 -62.30 -19.73
C ALA A 793 -5.36 -61.96 -21.18
N LEU A 794 -6.18 -62.31 -22.18
CA LEU A 794 -5.94 -61.95 -23.58
C LEU A 794 -6.03 -60.43 -23.80
N LEU A 795 -7.09 -59.78 -23.30
CA LEU A 795 -7.30 -58.33 -23.50
C LEU A 795 -6.19 -57.52 -22.82
N ASN A 796 -5.64 -58.03 -21.72
CA ASN A 796 -4.50 -57.44 -21.01
C ASN A 796 -3.11 -57.88 -21.56
N THR A 797 -3.04 -58.56 -22.71
CA THR A 797 -1.78 -58.98 -23.35
C THR A 797 -1.44 -58.07 -24.52
N THR A 798 -0.20 -57.56 -24.56
CA THR A 798 0.31 -56.71 -25.66
C THR A 798 1.30 -57.47 -26.56
N PHE A 799 1.33 -57.13 -27.84
CA PHE A 799 2.12 -57.83 -28.85
C PHE A 799 3.21 -56.94 -29.47
N ASP A 800 4.38 -57.49 -29.74
CA ASP A 800 5.48 -56.77 -30.38
C ASP A 800 5.25 -56.59 -31.88
N VAL A 801 4.65 -55.46 -32.23
CA VAL A 801 4.40 -55.02 -33.61
C VAL A 801 5.70 -54.71 -34.37
N SER A 802 6.81 -54.43 -33.67
CA SER A 802 8.09 -53.98 -34.26
C SER A 802 8.66 -54.92 -35.33
N ASN A 803 8.33 -56.21 -35.24
CA ASN A 803 8.80 -57.26 -36.15
C ASN A 803 7.88 -57.49 -37.37
N ILE A 804 6.74 -56.79 -37.47
CA ILE A 804 5.83 -56.89 -38.61
C ILE A 804 6.34 -56.02 -39.77
N GLN A 805 7.10 -56.62 -40.68
CA GLN A 805 7.71 -55.94 -41.85
C GLN A 805 6.70 -55.37 -42.88
N ASP A 806 5.41 -55.59 -42.70
CA ASP A 806 4.33 -55.19 -43.61
C ASP A 806 3.12 -54.73 -42.78
N LEU A 807 3.06 -53.42 -42.53
CA LEU A 807 2.05 -52.78 -41.67
C LEU A 807 0.60 -52.97 -42.15
N SER A 808 0.39 -53.37 -43.41
CA SER A 808 -0.96 -53.68 -43.92
C SER A 808 -1.62 -54.85 -43.17
N LYS A 809 -0.83 -55.70 -42.51
CA LYS A 809 -1.30 -56.91 -41.81
C LYS A 809 -1.83 -56.66 -40.40
N LEU A 810 -1.67 -55.46 -39.85
CA LEU A 810 -2.32 -55.09 -38.59
C LEU A 810 -3.85 -54.99 -38.73
N ASP A 811 -4.34 -54.76 -39.96
CA ASP A 811 -5.77 -54.74 -40.24
C ASP A 811 -6.37 -56.17 -40.42
N GLU A 812 -5.51 -57.20 -40.48
CA GLU A 812 -5.86 -58.62 -40.55
C GLU A 812 -6.02 -59.26 -39.15
N TYR A 813 -6.43 -60.54 -39.11
CA TYR A 813 -6.56 -61.31 -37.88
C TYR A 813 -5.47 -62.38 -37.74
N PHE A 814 -5.02 -62.57 -36.51
CA PHE A 814 -4.03 -63.57 -36.11
C PHE A 814 -4.65 -64.66 -35.22
N ARG A 815 -3.98 -65.80 -35.09
CA ARG A 815 -4.28 -66.83 -34.09
C ARG A 815 -3.37 -66.65 -32.87
N TYR A 816 -3.98 -66.59 -31.69
CA TYR A 816 -3.30 -66.72 -30.39
C TYR A 816 -3.85 -67.92 -29.61
N GLU A 817 -3.04 -68.52 -28.73
CA GLU A 817 -3.38 -69.74 -27.99
C GLU A 817 -2.84 -69.65 -26.56
N ILE A 818 -3.75 -69.46 -25.59
CA ILE A 818 -3.41 -69.53 -24.17
C ILE A 818 -3.48 -70.99 -23.74
N ARG A 819 -2.42 -71.48 -23.09
CA ARG A 819 -2.37 -72.81 -22.48
C ARG A 819 -2.39 -72.64 -20.96
N PHE A 820 -3.17 -73.48 -20.29
CA PHE A 820 -3.35 -73.39 -18.85
C PHE A 820 -3.29 -74.79 -18.21
N GLU A 821 -2.74 -74.84 -17.00
CA GLU A 821 -2.79 -75.98 -16.09
C GLU A 821 -2.84 -75.45 -14.65
N PRO A 822 -3.36 -76.22 -13.67
CA PRO A 822 -3.51 -75.73 -12.30
C PRO A 822 -2.15 -75.46 -11.64
N PRO A 823 -1.98 -74.35 -10.91
CA PRO A 823 -0.74 -74.06 -10.18
C PRO A 823 -0.44 -75.10 -9.10
N GLU A 824 0.86 -75.26 -8.80
CA GLU A 824 1.33 -76.06 -7.68
C GLU A 824 1.24 -75.24 -6.38
N LEU A 825 0.66 -75.82 -5.33
CA LEU A 825 0.36 -75.14 -4.07
C LEU A 825 1.40 -75.51 -3.01
N ASP A 826 2.32 -74.59 -2.72
CA ASP A 826 3.31 -74.71 -1.63
C ASP A 826 2.94 -73.86 -0.41
N GLU A 827 3.37 -74.32 0.78
CA GLU A 827 2.88 -73.85 2.08
C GLU A 827 3.56 -72.57 2.59
N PHE A 828 2.99 -71.36 2.43
CA PHE A 828 3.29 -70.21 3.34
C PHE A 828 2.31 -68.99 3.29
N TYR A 829 1.00 -69.18 3.10
CA TYR A 829 0.01 -68.07 3.04
C TYR A 829 -0.90 -68.01 4.29
N ASN A 830 -1.05 -66.82 4.91
CA ASN A 830 -2.02 -66.56 6.00
C ASN A 830 -2.45 -65.08 6.01
N PRO A 831 -3.63 -64.72 5.47
CA PRO A 831 -3.99 -63.32 5.17
C PRO A 831 -4.77 -62.56 6.28
N TYR A 832 -4.91 -63.11 7.49
CA TYR A 832 -5.71 -62.50 8.57
C TYR A 832 -5.08 -61.28 9.28
N ARG A 833 -4.30 -60.43 8.59
CA ARG A 833 -3.51 -59.39 9.24
C ARG A 833 -4.09 -57.97 9.21
N ASP A 834 -4.58 -57.52 8.06
CA ASP A 834 -4.78 -56.08 7.82
C ASP A 834 -6.26 -55.68 7.83
N LEU A 835 -6.80 -55.53 9.04
CA LEU A 835 -8.18 -55.09 9.31
C LEU A 835 -8.24 -54.17 10.56
N GLU A 836 -7.59 -52.99 10.52
CA GLU A 836 -8.02 -51.84 11.36
C GLU A 836 -7.44 -50.47 10.95
N GLU A 837 -6.20 -50.37 10.47
CA GLU A 837 -5.52 -49.07 10.30
C GLU A 837 -5.82 -48.36 8.96
N LYS A 838 -6.86 -47.50 8.97
CA LYS A 838 -6.94 -46.30 8.10
C LYS A 838 -6.01 -45.22 8.66
N GLY A 839 -5.43 -44.30 7.87
CA GLY A 839 -5.58 -44.00 6.44
C GLY A 839 -4.57 -42.90 6.07
N PRO A 840 -4.88 -41.90 5.21
CA PRO A 840 -6.19 -41.63 4.60
C PRO A 840 -6.64 -42.73 3.62
#